data_AF-A0A0B1PAM6-F1
#
_entry.id   AF-A0A0B1PAM6-F1
#
_cell.length_a   1.000
_cell.length_b   1.000
_cell.length_c   1.000
_cell.angle_alpha   90.00
_cell.angle_beta   90.00
_cell.angle_gamma   90.00
#
_symmetry.space_group_name_H-M   'P 1'
#
loop_
_entity.id
_entity.type
_entity.pdbx_description
1 polymer ?
#
loop_
_entity_poly.entity_id
_entity_poly.type
_entity_poly.pdbx_seq_one_letter_code
_entity_poly.pdbx_strand_id
1 'polypeptide(L)'
;MSCHRPRPRKYQDFIIDTNNNSIVSKRSVERLYFLDEPHYFRYFVKKPKRRNPLINRGYWLRIKAIDHIVCKFLSQNSSKRKIVINLGCGYDPLPWQCFSKYPDVCKKAIFIDIDFRDLILRKRKLVQDVPDLNSDLTNIETSDEFVLLRSDQYLQVGCDLSNIAQLNDILSDIVDEADSSILFIAEVSITYMEADAADKLIRWASHYLDAQFCLLEQLLPDGIENPFAQTMMAHFEKLKSPLCSVKNYPTKSAQKDRFKFLGWGEVYVQNLWELWSSDDFLTPGQRIALDVIEPFDEWEEFSLFGSHYVLLLAMSKYSCWRLVKPLKSQMMRENMPFDSLILKKTHIPYQKPHGSRRFAAPFLVKSPDRTRDRIAVFGGLGTSTRLNSRDEYSSIDQDIIGTNYCSSASPSSRMCHTITDLGDMGAILVGGRKSPGVGLHDCWIYHKFLDIWERVDDLPWPLYRHQSIRIGSNSVLVSIGRVDNCGLSDYFLKWNRRTGWVKCIYSGTIPCLVYSPVFFKILSREDKIHSGILAGGMNLEGVVMNKVWRWELKDEITVHPTIQFTESILHPKLCRFGACTVTHLGRIYLFGGIIKNELLTIDDEICCIEATEETLQISQVKSSIEYCPRYLFIGISIVSIDENIVVMGGSTVCFSFGTFWNPGCLTLSLSNNKKHEEWRFLGTVEAGHTVGDLKPTSKENSNSLYIPRIKLISETHFFEILNAEKPAIFEGLDIGSCTAKWNPEYLKKNIGEDRDLTIHQASTEYMDFNSKNFNYTSMKFGEFISQIDKGAKLYLRSLSSDNPAQLPADLSKDFPRICSDFCLPEELSFVKQNSHSSPLRISGPVIMWLHYDTLANVLCQIQGEKEILLFHPSEFKYFDIKPGKSSSSINVFESIRRLDHKRFPRPYEALLKPGDVIYIPPFWLHTLSSKKGISVAVNVFFKNLSKGYTNGKDVYGNRDLYAYEKSRQDISKILASFDSTPSVARDFYLQRLIEELKQEVLQSGC
;
A
#
# COMPACT_ATOMS: atom_id res chain seq x y z
N MET A 1 63.53 -18.33 8.55
CA MET A 1 63.50 -17.14 9.43
C MET A 1 62.94 -15.96 8.64
N SER A 2 61.65 -15.66 8.81
CA SER A 2 61.01 -14.43 8.34
C SER A 2 60.44 -13.78 9.60
N CYS A 3 61.12 -12.76 10.11
CA CYS A 3 60.73 -12.05 11.32
C CYS A 3 59.35 -11.40 11.10
N HIS A 4 58.36 -11.84 11.88
CA HIS A 4 57.10 -11.13 12.06
C HIS A 4 57.41 -9.70 12.55
N ARG A 5 57.29 -8.72 11.65
CA ARG A 5 57.24 -7.31 12.08
C ARG A 5 55.93 -7.12 12.87
N PRO A 6 55.97 -6.65 14.12
CA PRO A 6 54.75 -6.26 14.82
C PRO A 6 54.02 -5.17 14.02
N ARG A 7 52.68 -5.27 13.94
CA ARG A 7 51.86 -4.27 13.26
C ARG A 7 52.14 -2.88 13.87
N PRO A 8 52.15 -1.79 13.08
CA PRO A 8 52.41 -0.45 13.60
C PRO A 8 51.40 -0.09 14.69
N ARG A 9 51.83 0.54 15.79
CA ARG A 9 50.98 0.98 16.92
C ARG A 9 49.71 1.72 16.48
N LYS A 10 49.81 2.56 15.44
CA LYS A 10 48.68 3.27 14.82
C LYS A 10 47.55 2.35 14.32
N TYR A 11 47.86 1.13 13.89
CA TYR A 11 46.85 0.17 13.42
C TYR A 11 46.09 -0.46 14.59
N GLN A 12 46.76 -0.70 15.72
CA GLN A 12 46.11 -1.14 16.95
C GLN A 12 45.16 -0.07 17.49
N ASP A 13 45.54 1.21 17.41
CA ASP A 13 44.69 2.33 17.82
C ASP A 13 43.34 2.36 17.06
N PHE A 14 43.34 2.10 15.74
CA PHE A 14 42.10 2.04 14.95
C PHE A 14 41.18 0.88 15.36
N ILE A 15 41.75 -0.29 15.68
CA ILE A 15 40.98 -1.43 16.19
C ILE A 15 40.40 -1.09 17.57
N ILE A 16 41.20 -0.48 18.45
CA ILE A 16 40.76 -0.02 19.78
C ILE A 16 39.61 0.99 19.65
N ASP A 17 39.61 1.87 18.65
CA ASP A 17 38.53 2.84 18.44
C ASP A 17 37.19 2.20 18.03
N THR A 18 37.18 0.98 17.48
CA THR A 18 35.93 0.26 17.19
C THR A 18 35.11 -0.03 18.46
N ASN A 19 35.77 -0.23 19.59
CA ASN A 19 35.15 -0.40 20.90
C ASN A 19 34.25 0.80 21.26
N ASN A 20 34.71 2.03 20.98
CA ASN A 20 33.93 3.24 21.27
C ASN A 20 32.59 3.26 20.51
N ASN A 21 32.55 2.75 19.28
CA ASN A 21 31.31 2.70 18.49
C ASN A 21 30.31 1.67 19.03
N SER A 22 30.82 0.49 19.43
CA SER A 22 30.00 -0.61 19.98
C SER A 22 29.40 -0.23 21.33
N ILE A 23 30.22 0.25 22.27
CA ILE A 23 29.81 0.59 23.64
C ILE A 23 28.82 1.75 23.66
N VAL A 24 28.96 2.75 22.77
CA VAL A 24 27.94 3.82 22.64
C VAL A 24 26.58 3.24 22.22
N SER A 25 26.56 2.22 21.37
CA SER A 25 25.33 1.56 20.92
C SER A 25 24.74 0.67 22.02
N LYS A 26 25.56 -0.09 22.74
CA LYS A 26 25.14 -0.84 23.94
C LYS A 26 24.58 0.10 25.04
N ARG A 27 25.18 1.28 25.24
CA ARG A 27 24.66 2.32 26.16
C ARG A 27 23.32 2.90 25.71
N SER A 28 23.09 3.03 24.40
CA SER A 28 21.77 3.44 23.88
C SER A 28 20.70 2.41 24.25
N VAL A 29 21.01 1.12 24.11
CA VAL A 29 20.11 0.02 24.50
C VAL A 29 19.87 0.03 26.01
N GLU A 30 20.91 0.10 26.83
CA GLU A 30 20.79 0.10 28.30
C GLU A 30 19.83 1.18 28.81
N ARG A 31 19.90 2.38 28.22
CA ARG A 31 19.03 3.51 28.59
C ARG A 31 17.55 3.35 28.21
N LEU A 32 17.23 2.46 27.28
CA LEU A 32 15.89 2.32 26.72
C LEU A 32 15.24 0.97 27.06
N TYR A 33 16.02 -0.11 27.02
CA TYR A 33 15.54 -1.49 27.12
C TYR A 33 15.78 -2.13 28.48
N PHE A 34 16.69 -1.59 29.29
CA PHE A 34 17.07 -2.15 30.59
C PHE A 34 16.89 -1.09 31.70
N LEU A 35 15.69 -0.53 31.79
CA LEU A 35 15.38 0.54 32.77
C LEU A 35 15.42 0.03 34.22
N ASP A 36 15.08 -1.24 34.43
CA ASP A 36 15.01 -1.87 35.75
C ASP A 36 16.30 -2.62 36.13
N GLU A 37 17.34 -2.56 35.28
CA GLU A 37 18.66 -3.16 35.56
C GLU A 37 19.68 -2.05 35.89
N PRO A 38 20.75 -2.35 36.65
CA PRO A 38 21.82 -1.38 36.86
C PRO A 38 22.52 -0.99 35.56
N HIS A 39 22.84 0.30 35.43
CA HIS A 39 23.44 0.85 34.20
C HIS A 39 24.96 0.89 34.30
N TYR A 40 25.65 -0.13 33.79
CA TYR A 40 27.11 -0.22 33.81
C TYR A 40 27.78 0.40 32.59
N PHE A 41 27.16 0.42 31.40
CA PHE A 41 27.76 1.07 30.23
C PHE A 41 27.91 2.60 30.42
N ARG A 42 27.19 3.19 31.37
CA ARG A 42 27.27 4.63 31.69
C ARG A 42 28.67 5.09 32.07
N TYR A 43 29.47 4.22 32.68
CA TYR A 43 30.82 4.54 33.14
C TYR A 43 31.84 4.63 32.01
N PHE A 44 31.59 3.91 30.92
CA PHE A 44 32.47 3.83 29.76
C PHE A 44 32.08 4.81 28.65
N VAL A 45 30.90 5.45 28.74
CA VAL A 45 30.37 6.39 27.74
C VAL A 45 30.07 7.75 28.35
N LYS A 46 31.02 8.68 28.20
CA LYS A 46 30.90 10.06 28.70
C LYS A 46 29.71 10.82 28.14
N LYS A 47 29.43 10.66 26.83
CA LYS A 47 28.33 11.35 26.13
C LYS A 47 27.39 10.32 25.50
N PRO A 48 26.29 9.95 26.16
CA PRO A 48 25.37 8.95 25.63
C PRO A 48 24.68 9.50 24.38
N LYS A 49 24.65 8.70 23.31
CA LYS A 49 23.98 9.04 22.04
C LYS A 49 22.89 8.01 21.76
N ARG A 50 21.65 8.47 21.58
CA ARG A 50 20.55 7.59 21.14
C ARG A 50 20.83 7.11 19.71
N ARG A 51 20.68 5.82 19.46
CA ARG A 51 20.68 5.21 18.12
C ARG A 51 19.26 5.06 17.60
N ASN A 52 19.13 4.81 16.30
CA ASN A 52 17.83 4.51 15.68
C ASN A 52 17.30 3.14 16.18
N PRO A 53 15.99 2.88 16.05
CA PRO A 53 15.38 1.62 16.51
C PRO A 53 16.06 0.36 15.93
N LEU A 54 16.43 0.38 14.65
CA LEU A 54 17.18 -0.72 14.02
C LEU A 54 18.48 -1.06 14.75
N ILE A 55 19.34 -0.07 14.99
CA ILE A 55 20.61 -0.30 15.68
C ILE A 55 20.37 -0.73 17.12
N ASN A 56 19.43 -0.11 17.82
CA ASN A 56 19.11 -0.51 19.19
C ASN A 56 18.64 -1.97 19.25
N ARG A 57 17.69 -2.39 18.41
CA ARG A 57 17.17 -3.76 18.39
C ARG A 57 18.26 -4.78 18.02
N GLY A 58 19.15 -4.44 17.08
CA GLY A 58 20.31 -5.27 16.75
C GLY A 58 21.31 -5.42 17.88
N TYR A 59 21.64 -4.33 18.59
CA TYR A 59 22.53 -4.40 19.76
C TYR A 59 21.86 -5.05 20.97
N TRP A 60 20.55 -4.88 21.16
CA TRP A 60 19.78 -5.60 22.16
C TRP A 60 19.86 -7.10 21.92
N LEU A 61 19.66 -7.54 20.68
CA LEU A 61 19.78 -8.96 20.30
C LEU A 61 21.19 -9.49 20.55
N ARG A 62 22.23 -8.72 20.21
CA ARG A 62 23.63 -9.09 20.50
C ARG A 62 23.89 -9.25 22.01
N ILE A 63 23.48 -8.27 22.83
CA ILE A 63 23.64 -8.33 24.28
C ILE A 63 22.91 -9.56 24.83
N LYS A 64 21.65 -9.77 24.43
CA LYS A 64 20.85 -10.92 24.87
C LYS A 64 21.42 -12.26 24.41
N ALA A 65 22.01 -12.33 23.21
CA ALA A 65 22.65 -13.53 22.71
C ALA A 65 23.83 -13.96 23.59
N ILE A 66 24.74 -13.03 23.93
CA ILE A 66 25.88 -13.31 24.81
C ILE A 66 25.41 -13.62 26.24
N ASP A 67 24.51 -12.80 26.78
CA ASP A 67 23.89 -12.98 28.11
C ASP A 67 23.27 -14.38 28.27
N HIS A 68 22.54 -14.86 27.26
CA HIS A 68 21.92 -16.19 27.26
C HIS A 68 22.94 -17.32 27.29
N ILE A 69 24.03 -17.22 26.52
CA ILE A 69 25.09 -18.25 26.50
C ILE A 69 25.84 -18.27 27.84
N VAL A 70 26.17 -17.10 28.38
CA VAL A 70 26.85 -16.96 29.67
C VAL A 70 25.98 -17.49 30.79
N CYS A 71 24.72 -17.07 30.86
CA CYS A 71 23.77 -17.54 31.85
C CYS A 71 23.60 -19.06 31.80
N LYS A 72 23.46 -19.64 30.61
CA LYS A 72 23.40 -21.10 30.44
C LYS A 72 24.66 -21.80 30.93
N PHE A 73 25.83 -21.27 30.62
CA PHE A 73 27.11 -21.83 31.06
C PHE A 73 27.28 -21.77 32.59
N LEU A 74 26.97 -20.62 33.20
CA LEU A 74 27.05 -20.43 34.66
C LEU A 74 26.04 -21.30 35.40
N SER A 75 24.86 -21.54 34.81
CA SER A 75 23.80 -22.35 35.41
C SER A 75 24.02 -23.87 35.25
N GLN A 76 25.09 -24.31 34.58
CA GLN A 76 25.40 -25.73 34.47
C GLN A 76 25.80 -26.32 35.82
N ASN A 77 25.15 -27.41 36.21
CA ASN A 77 25.56 -28.21 37.36
C ASN A 77 26.94 -28.83 37.10
N SER A 78 27.96 -28.31 37.77
CA SER A 78 29.32 -28.85 37.77
C SER A 78 29.97 -28.62 39.13
N SER A 79 30.82 -29.56 39.56
CA SER A 79 31.68 -29.36 40.73
C SER A 79 32.89 -28.48 40.43
N LYS A 80 33.25 -28.35 39.15
CA LYS A 80 34.39 -27.54 38.68
C LYS A 80 34.12 -26.05 38.81
N ARG A 81 35.18 -25.27 39.00
CA ARG A 81 35.12 -23.81 38.98
C ARG A 81 34.75 -23.32 37.58
N LYS A 82 33.84 -22.34 37.50
CA LYS A 82 33.43 -21.74 36.22
C LYS A 82 34.32 -20.56 35.89
N ILE A 83 34.85 -20.50 34.68
CA ILE A 83 35.69 -19.37 34.23
C ILE A 83 35.14 -18.84 32.92
N VAL A 84 34.84 -17.55 32.88
CA VAL A 84 34.38 -16.85 31.66
C VAL A 84 35.52 -15.95 31.19
N ILE A 85 36.07 -16.25 30.01
CA ILE A 85 37.20 -15.52 29.42
C ILE A 85 36.71 -14.72 28.22
N ASN A 86 36.71 -13.40 28.33
CA ASN A 86 36.27 -12.48 27.29
C ASN A 86 37.48 -12.01 26.46
N LEU A 87 37.60 -12.53 25.24
CA LEU A 87 38.70 -12.30 24.31
C LEU A 87 38.41 -11.04 23.47
N GLY A 88 39.18 -9.99 23.70
CA GLY A 88 38.96 -8.67 23.11
C GLY A 88 37.77 -7.98 23.77
N CYS A 89 37.80 -7.93 25.11
CA CYS A 89 36.66 -7.52 25.92
C CYS A 89 36.25 -6.06 25.71
N GLY A 90 37.12 -5.20 25.18
CA GLY A 90 36.91 -3.76 25.14
C GLY A 90 36.46 -3.21 26.51
N TYR A 91 35.46 -2.32 26.50
CA TYR A 91 34.83 -1.83 27.74
C TYR A 91 33.54 -2.58 28.10
N ASP A 92 33.42 -3.86 27.75
CA ASP A 92 32.25 -4.65 28.10
C ASP A 92 32.11 -4.80 29.64
N PRO A 93 30.97 -4.44 30.25
CA PRO A 93 30.71 -4.63 31.67
C PRO A 93 30.05 -5.98 32.01
N LEU A 94 30.10 -6.98 31.13
CA LEU A 94 29.51 -8.30 31.32
C LEU A 94 29.68 -8.90 32.73
N PRO A 95 30.86 -8.86 33.39
CA PRO A 95 31.01 -9.41 34.74
C PRO A 95 30.01 -8.82 35.74
N TRP A 96 29.92 -7.48 35.80
CA TRP A 96 29.00 -6.78 36.72
C TRP A 96 27.53 -7.00 36.35
N GLN A 97 27.22 -7.10 35.06
CA GLN A 97 25.87 -7.48 34.62
C GLN A 97 25.49 -8.87 35.14
N CYS A 98 26.42 -9.82 35.08
CA CYS A 98 26.20 -11.17 35.62
C CYS A 98 26.10 -11.18 37.15
N PHE A 99 26.95 -10.43 37.87
CA PHE A 99 26.89 -10.32 39.33
C PHE A 99 25.52 -9.82 39.80
N SER A 100 24.97 -8.82 39.11
CA SER A 100 23.65 -8.27 39.42
C SER A 100 22.50 -9.20 39.04
N LYS A 101 22.53 -9.81 37.85
CA LYS A 101 21.42 -10.63 37.33
C LYS A 101 21.37 -12.04 37.90
N TYR A 102 22.54 -12.61 38.16
CA TYR A 102 22.72 -14.02 38.47
C TYR A 102 23.65 -14.23 39.69
N PRO A 103 23.38 -13.58 40.84
CA PRO A 103 24.32 -13.53 41.96
C PRO A 103 24.70 -14.91 42.49
N ASP A 104 23.75 -15.85 42.56
CA ASP A 104 24.00 -17.16 43.18
C ASP A 104 24.93 -18.06 42.35
N VAL A 105 24.76 -18.07 41.03
CA VAL A 105 25.62 -18.86 40.14
C VAL A 105 26.98 -18.19 39.92
N CYS A 106 27.07 -16.86 40.09
CA CYS A 106 28.33 -16.13 39.95
C CYS A 106 29.28 -16.32 41.15
N LYS A 107 28.80 -16.71 42.33
CA LYS A 107 29.66 -16.94 43.53
C LYS A 107 30.80 -17.94 43.30
N LYS A 108 30.65 -18.86 42.34
CA LYS A 108 31.64 -19.89 41.99
C LYS A 108 32.34 -19.62 40.65
N ALA A 109 32.17 -18.42 40.10
CA ALA A 109 32.69 -18.05 38.79
C ALA A 109 33.84 -17.04 38.91
N ILE A 110 34.79 -17.13 37.98
CA ILE A 110 35.77 -16.07 37.72
C ILE A 110 35.51 -15.50 36.32
N PHE A 111 35.57 -14.19 36.19
CA PHE A 111 35.58 -13.51 34.91
C PHE A 111 36.99 -13.02 34.58
N ILE A 112 37.47 -13.24 33.36
CA ILE A 112 38.77 -12.79 32.89
C ILE A 112 38.58 -11.98 31.63
N ASP A 113 38.93 -10.69 31.69
CA ASP A 113 38.91 -9.80 30.53
C ASP A 113 40.29 -9.69 29.92
N ILE A 114 40.40 -9.94 28.62
CA ILE A 114 41.65 -9.89 27.88
C ILE A 114 41.51 -8.92 26.71
N ASP A 115 42.41 -7.93 26.62
CA ASP A 115 42.49 -7.00 25.49
C ASP A 115 43.92 -6.41 25.42
N PHE A 116 44.16 -5.53 24.46
CA PHE A 116 45.41 -4.78 24.40
C PHE A 116 45.67 -4.04 25.71
N ARG A 117 46.93 -4.12 26.16
CA ARG A 117 47.40 -3.53 27.42
C ARG A 117 46.94 -2.08 27.63
N ASP A 118 47.10 -1.22 26.63
CA ASP A 118 46.72 0.21 26.72
C ASP A 118 45.20 0.42 26.92
N LEU A 119 44.36 -0.49 26.42
CA LEU A 119 42.91 -0.47 26.66
C LEU A 119 42.60 -0.95 28.08
N ILE A 120 43.18 -2.07 28.50
CA ILE A 120 42.96 -2.64 29.82
C ILE A 120 43.44 -1.71 30.93
N LEU A 121 44.56 -1.00 30.78
CA LEU A 121 45.01 0.00 31.75
C LEU A 121 43.96 1.13 31.96
N ARG A 122 43.27 1.54 30.88
CA ARG A 122 42.18 2.52 30.96
C ARG A 122 40.95 1.93 31.65
N LYS A 123 40.61 0.67 31.36
CA LYS A 123 39.51 -0.06 32.02
C LYS A 123 39.79 -0.26 33.51
N ARG A 124 41.01 -0.67 33.87
CA ARG A 124 41.50 -0.81 35.25
C ARG A 124 41.26 0.45 36.06
N LYS A 125 41.73 1.59 35.53
CA LYS A 125 41.54 2.88 36.19
C LYS A 125 40.07 3.17 36.48
N LEU A 126 39.17 2.91 35.52
CA LEU A 126 37.74 3.10 35.73
C LEU A 126 37.17 2.15 36.78
N VAL A 127 37.58 0.87 36.79
CA VAL A 127 37.14 -0.11 37.80
C VAL A 127 37.60 0.27 39.20
N GLN A 128 38.78 0.89 39.33
CA GLN A 128 39.29 1.40 40.61
C GLN A 128 38.58 2.69 41.06
N ASP A 129 38.37 3.62 40.13
CA ASP A 129 37.83 4.95 40.43
C ASP A 129 36.30 4.96 40.66
N VAL A 130 35.58 3.94 40.17
CA VAL A 130 34.10 3.86 40.24
C VAL A 130 33.65 2.87 41.33
N PRO A 131 33.00 3.36 42.42
CA PRO A 131 32.56 2.49 43.52
C PRO A 131 31.65 1.34 43.10
N ASP A 132 30.71 1.59 42.19
CA ASP A 132 29.78 0.56 41.68
C ASP A 132 30.47 -0.58 40.90
N LEU A 133 31.72 -0.39 40.45
CA LEU A 133 32.51 -1.44 39.78
C LEU A 133 33.52 -2.09 40.73
N ASN A 134 33.95 -1.38 41.76
CA ASN A 134 34.95 -1.84 42.71
C ASN A 134 34.35 -2.66 43.85
N SER A 135 33.17 -2.26 44.35
CA SER A 135 32.57 -2.79 45.59
C SER A 135 32.21 -4.27 45.55
N ASP A 136 31.97 -4.84 44.36
CA ASP A 136 31.68 -6.27 44.18
C ASP A 136 32.94 -7.16 44.19
N LEU A 137 34.14 -6.57 44.18
CA LEU A 137 35.42 -7.29 44.05
C LEU A 137 36.13 -7.41 45.40
N THR A 138 36.68 -8.59 45.69
CA THR A 138 37.43 -8.87 46.92
C THR A 138 38.89 -9.21 46.62
N ASN A 139 39.78 -8.93 47.58
CA ASN A 139 41.22 -9.18 47.47
C ASN A 139 41.85 -8.56 46.20
N ILE A 140 41.58 -7.28 45.97
CA ILE A 140 42.03 -6.57 44.77
C ILE A 140 43.55 -6.33 44.84
N GLU A 141 44.27 -6.81 43.82
CA GLU A 141 45.69 -6.58 43.60
C GLU A 141 45.90 -5.98 42.21
N THR A 142 46.90 -5.11 42.06
CA THR A 142 47.29 -4.54 40.76
C THR A 142 48.77 -4.72 40.51
N SER A 143 49.12 -5.09 39.28
CA SER A 143 50.50 -5.21 38.81
C SER A 143 50.69 -4.42 37.50
N ASP A 144 51.94 -4.09 37.20
CA ASP A 144 52.34 -3.55 35.90
C ASP A 144 52.88 -4.63 34.95
N GLU A 145 52.83 -5.91 35.32
CA GLU A 145 53.07 -7.04 34.42
C GLU A 145 51.84 -7.31 33.52
N PHE A 146 51.58 -8.55 33.12
CA PHE A 146 50.50 -8.88 32.19
C PHE A 146 49.11 -8.95 32.86
N VAL A 147 49.04 -9.43 34.10
CA VAL A 147 47.80 -9.41 34.91
C VAL A 147 47.71 -8.07 35.61
N LEU A 148 46.95 -7.14 35.02
CA LEU A 148 46.91 -5.74 35.42
C LEU A 148 46.05 -5.47 36.65
N LEU A 149 45.03 -6.29 36.86
CA LEU A 149 44.16 -6.31 38.05
C LEU A 149 43.75 -7.75 38.34
N ARG A 150 43.81 -8.14 39.61
CA ARG A 150 43.38 -9.44 40.12
C ARG A 150 42.42 -9.23 41.30
N SER A 151 41.38 -10.04 41.37
CA SER A 151 40.45 -10.17 42.51
C SER A 151 39.93 -11.61 42.54
N ASP A 152 39.15 -12.00 43.56
CA ASP A 152 38.60 -13.36 43.64
C ASP A 152 37.58 -13.67 42.53
N GLN A 153 36.88 -12.63 42.04
CA GLN A 153 35.78 -12.71 41.08
C GLN A 153 36.19 -12.31 39.66
N TYR A 154 37.19 -11.43 39.52
CA TYR A 154 37.49 -10.76 38.25
C TYR A 154 38.99 -10.48 38.04
N LEU A 155 39.48 -10.74 36.82
CA LEU A 155 40.85 -10.46 36.39
C LEU A 155 40.86 -9.64 35.10
N GLN A 156 41.89 -8.79 34.98
CA GLN A 156 42.16 -8.01 33.77
C GLN A 156 43.56 -8.32 33.25
N VAL A 157 43.65 -8.77 32.00
CA VAL A 157 44.90 -9.21 31.37
C VAL A 157 45.19 -8.35 30.14
N GLY A 158 46.33 -7.67 30.13
CA GLY A 158 46.82 -6.90 28.99
C GLY A 158 47.67 -7.75 28.07
N CYS A 159 47.08 -8.36 27.03
CA CYS A 159 47.78 -9.25 26.11
C CYS A 159 47.32 -9.06 24.65
N ASP A 160 48.25 -9.11 23.70
CA ASP A 160 47.91 -9.23 22.27
C ASP A 160 47.46 -10.67 21.99
N LEU A 161 46.21 -10.85 21.57
CA LEU A 161 45.63 -12.17 21.30
C LEU A 161 46.32 -12.94 20.16
N SER A 162 47.13 -12.27 19.33
CA SER A 162 47.96 -12.96 18.33
C SER A 162 49.20 -13.62 18.92
N ASN A 163 49.61 -13.25 20.15
CA ASN A 163 50.75 -13.83 20.85
C ASN A 163 50.31 -14.99 21.75
N ILE A 164 50.04 -16.15 21.13
CA ILE A 164 49.52 -17.34 21.81
C ILE A 164 50.45 -17.86 22.91
N ALA A 165 51.78 -17.78 22.73
CA ALA A 165 52.73 -18.24 23.73
C ALA A 165 52.59 -17.45 25.05
N GLN A 166 52.60 -16.12 24.95
CA GLN A 166 52.40 -15.24 26.10
C GLN A 166 51.03 -15.43 26.74
N LEU A 167 49.96 -15.55 25.93
CA LEU A 167 48.62 -15.81 26.45
C LEU A 167 48.55 -17.12 27.22
N ASN A 168 49.19 -18.18 26.71
CA ASN A 168 49.27 -19.48 27.35
C ASN A 168 50.02 -19.42 28.68
N ASP A 169 51.19 -18.78 28.70
CA ASP A 169 52.01 -18.64 29.92
C ASP A 169 51.24 -17.90 31.02
N ILE A 170 50.55 -16.82 30.67
CA ILE A 170 49.74 -16.05 31.63
C ILE A 170 48.58 -16.90 32.17
N LEU A 171 47.86 -17.63 31.30
CA LEU A 171 46.67 -18.37 31.72
C LEU A 171 47.00 -19.66 32.46
N SER A 172 48.14 -20.30 32.21
CA SER A 172 48.59 -21.46 33.00
C SER A 172 48.84 -21.11 34.47
N ASP A 173 49.21 -19.86 34.75
CA ASP A 173 49.43 -19.38 36.12
C ASP A 173 48.12 -19.02 36.85
N ILE A 174 47.03 -18.83 36.10
CA ILE A 174 45.73 -18.35 36.61
C ILE A 174 44.70 -19.47 36.68
N VAL A 175 44.71 -20.37 35.70
CA VAL A 175 43.66 -21.35 35.46
C VAL A 175 44.19 -22.76 35.71
N ASP A 176 43.64 -23.43 36.73
CA ASP A 176 43.82 -24.87 36.90
C ASP A 176 42.89 -25.61 35.92
N GLU A 177 43.46 -26.11 34.81
CA GLU A 177 42.71 -26.81 33.76
C GLU A 177 41.97 -28.05 34.28
N ALA A 178 42.50 -28.75 35.29
CA ALA A 178 41.88 -29.98 35.78
C ALA A 178 40.57 -29.71 36.52
N ASP A 179 40.50 -28.61 37.28
CA ASP A 179 39.34 -28.21 38.10
C ASP A 179 38.51 -27.07 37.51
N SER A 180 38.78 -26.67 36.25
CA SER A 180 38.07 -25.58 35.60
C SER A 180 37.17 -26.06 34.46
N SER A 181 36.04 -25.38 34.33
CA SER A 181 35.13 -25.41 33.18
C SER A 181 35.20 -24.01 32.57
N ILE A 182 35.52 -23.87 31.30
CA ILE A 182 35.89 -22.57 30.70
C ILE A 182 34.92 -22.20 29.57
N LEU A 183 34.45 -20.95 29.56
CA LEU A 183 33.75 -20.35 28.43
C LEU A 183 34.59 -19.21 27.86
N PHE A 184 35.11 -19.40 26.66
CA PHE A 184 35.71 -18.33 25.86
C PHE A 184 34.62 -17.57 25.12
N ILE A 185 34.69 -16.25 25.12
CA ILE A 185 33.77 -15.36 24.39
C ILE A 185 34.60 -14.49 23.45
N ALA A 186 34.27 -14.48 22.17
CA ALA A 186 34.80 -13.56 21.20
C ALA A 186 33.64 -12.83 20.52
N GLU A 187 33.23 -11.68 21.08
CA GLU A 187 32.16 -10.85 20.52
C GLU A 187 32.71 -9.75 19.62
N VAL A 188 32.73 -9.99 18.31
CA VAL A 188 33.21 -9.05 17.28
C VAL A 188 34.61 -8.51 17.60
N SER A 189 35.51 -9.42 17.98
CA SER A 189 36.88 -9.09 18.39
C SER A 189 37.90 -9.75 17.45
N ILE A 190 37.91 -11.08 17.40
CA ILE A 190 38.90 -11.85 16.64
C ILE A 190 38.73 -11.71 15.12
N THR A 191 37.57 -11.23 14.64
CA THR A 191 37.34 -10.94 13.22
C THR A 191 38.28 -9.88 12.63
N TYR A 192 38.89 -9.03 13.48
CA TYR A 192 39.88 -8.02 13.06
C TYR A 192 41.31 -8.57 12.96
N MET A 193 41.54 -9.79 13.45
CA MET A 193 42.83 -10.47 13.35
C MET A 193 42.98 -11.09 11.96
N GLU A 194 44.21 -11.24 11.46
CA GLU A 194 44.43 -12.12 10.30
C GLU A 194 43.83 -13.50 10.57
N ALA A 195 43.21 -14.11 9.55
CA ALA A 195 42.47 -15.35 9.73
C ALA A 195 43.33 -16.45 10.37
N ASP A 196 44.59 -16.60 9.94
CA ASP A 196 45.54 -17.57 10.52
C ASP A 196 45.84 -17.32 12.01
N ALA A 197 45.92 -16.05 12.42
CA ALA A 197 46.14 -15.70 13.83
C ALA A 197 44.90 -16.00 14.68
N ALA A 198 43.70 -15.69 14.18
CA ALA A 198 42.45 -16.06 14.85
C ALA A 198 42.29 -17.59 14.93
N ASP A 199 42.67 -18.32 13.89
CA ASP A 199 42.60 -19.78 13.86
C ASP A 199 43.57 -20.43 14.86
N LYS A 200 44.77 -19.87 15.02
CA LYS A 200 45.72 -20.29 16.06
C LYS A 200 45.15 -20.08 17.46
N LEU A 201 44.46 -18.96 17.71
CA LEU A 201 43.78 -18.69 18.98
C LEU A 201 42.65 -19.68 19.25
N ILE A 202 41.78 -19.94 18.27
CA ILE A 202 40.67 -20.89 18.39
C ILE A 202 41.19 -22.32 18.62
N ARG A 203 42.26 -22.71 17.93
CA ARG A 203 42.91 -24.02 18.13
C ARG A 203 43.59 -24.10 19.49
N TRP A 204 44.26 -23.05 19.94
CA TRP A 204 44.84 -23.02 21.28
C TRP A 204 43.76 -23.26 22.35
N ALA A 205 42.64 -22.53 22.26
CA ALA A 205 41.52 -22.67 23.19
C ALA A 205 40.87 -24.08 23.18
N SER A 206 40.98 -24.83 22.08
CA SER A 206 40.42 -26.19 22.00
C SER A 206 41.21 -27.25 22.78
N HIS A 207 42.42 -26.94 23.26
CA HIS A 207 43.24 -27.89 24.02
C HIS A 207 42.69 -28.11 25.44
N TYR A 208 41.96 -27.13 25.97
CA TYR A 208 41.31 -27.25 27.28
C TYR A 208 40.25 -28.36 27.28
N LEU A 209 40.36 -29.29 28.23
CA LEU A 209 39.50 -30.48 28.30
C LEU A 209 38.00 -30.18 28.45
N ASP A 210 37.63 -29.22 29.30
CA ASP A 210 36.23 -28.81 29.55
C ASP A 210 36.04 -27.33 29.19
N ALA A 211 35.97 -27.07 27.88
CA ALA A 211 35.86 -25.72 27.35
C ALA A 211 34.70 -25.57 26.36
N GLN A 212 34.18 -24.35 26.31
CA GLN A 212 33.22 -23.88 25.33
C GLN A 212 33.76 -22.59 24.68
N PHE A 213 33.44 -22.38 23.40
CA PHE A 213 33.80 -21.17 22.68
C PHE A 213 32.56 -20.55 22.06
N CYS A 214 32.19 -19.36 22.54
CA CYS A 214 31.13 -18.53 22.01
C CYS A 214 31.73 -17.47 21.08
N LEU A 215 31.42 -17.57 19.79
CA LEU A 215 31.82 -16.60 18.78
C LEU A 215 30.59 -15.84 18.29
N LEU A 216 30.68 -14.51 18.28
CA LEU A 216 29.72 -13.65 17.60
C LEU A 216 30.46 -12.74 16.61
N GLU A 217 30.32 -12.98 15.31
CA GLU A 217 30.99 -12.18 14.27
C GLU A 217 30.19 -12.12 12.95
N GLN A 218 30.73 -11.44 11.95
CA GLN A 218 30.05 -11.22 10.68
C GLN A 218 30.14 -12.42 9.72
N LEU A 219 29.18 -12.50 8.79
CA LEU A 219 29.11 -13.43 7.67
C LEU A 219 28.92 -12.67 6.34
N LEU A 220 29.26 -13.33 5.24
CA LEU A 220 28.95 -12.95 3.86
C LEU A 220 28.18 -14.10 3.17
N PRO A 221 26.97 -14.44 3.63
CA PRO A 221 26.28 -15.67 3.28
C PRO A 221 25.98 -15.81 1.78
N ASP A 222 25.85 -14.70 1.07
CA ASP A 222 25.61 -14.66 -0.39
C ASP A 222 26.69 -13.85 -1.12
N GLY A 223 27.93 -13.93 -0.60
CA GLY A 223 29.13 -13.33 -1.18
C GLY A 223 29.28 -11.82 -0.97
N ILE A 224 30.45 -11.30 -1.34
CA ILE A 224 30.78 -9.88 -1.21
C ILE A 224 29.92 -9.00 -2.12
N GLU A 225 29.41 -9.53 -3.23
CA GLU A 225 28.57 -8.78 -4.18
C GLU A 225 27.21 -8.40 -3.61
N ASN A 226 26.76 -9.02 -2.51
CA ASN A 226 25.52 -8.63 -1.85
C ASN A 226 25.59 -7.14 -1.41
N PRO A 227 24.57 -6.31 -1.69
CA PRO A 227 24.61 -4.88 -1.35
C PRO A 227 24.87 -4.56 0.13
N PHE A 228 24.34 -5.38 1.05
CA PHE A 228 24.59 -5.22 2.48
C PHE A 228 26.06 -5.54 2.81
N ALA A 229 26.58 -6.66 2.27
CA ALA A 229 27.97 -7.06 2.41
C ALA A 229 28.96 -6.00 1.91
N GLN A 230 28.76 -5.47 0.70
CA GLN A 230 29.60 -4.41 0.14
C GLN A 230 29.64 -3.18 1.06
N THR A 231 28.47 -2.75 1.53
CA THR A 231 28.35 -1.57 2.41
C THR A 231 29.03 -1.80 3.76
N MET A 232 28.84 -2.98 4.36
CA MET A 232 29.49 -3.38 5.60
C MET A 232 31.01 -3.41 5.47
N MET A 233 31.53 -4.06 4.43
CA MET A 233 32.98 -4.17 4.21
C MET A 233 33.60 -2.80 3.92
N ALA A 234 32.98 -1.98 3.07
CA ALA A 234 33.45 -0.62 2.78
C ALA A 234 33.48 0.26 4.03
N HIS A 235 32.53 0.09 4.95
CA HIS A 235 32.52 0.80 6.23
C HIS A 235 33.76 0.46 7.09
N PHE A 236 34.06 -0.83 7.26
CA PHE A 236 35.20 -1.27 8.06
C PHE A 236 36.56 -0.96 7.41
N GLU A 237 36.64 -1.00 6.08
CA GLU A 237 37.83 -0.52 5.36
C GLU A 237 38.04 0.99 5.56
N LYS A 238 36.97 1.80 5.52
CA LYS A 238 37.06 3.24 5.80
C LYS A 238 37.51 3.53 7.23
N LEU A 239 37.12 2.70 8.20
CA LEU A 239 37.58 2.78 9.59
C LEU A 239 39.02 2.27 9.79
N LYS A 240 39.65 1.71 8.75
CA LYS A 240 40.98 1.06 8.82
C LYS A 240 41.02 -0.11 9.81
N SER A 241 39.88 -0.78 9.99
CA SER A 241 39.70 -1.94 10.86
C SER A 241 38.99 -3.06 10.06
N PRO A 242 39.64 -3.61 9.02
CA PRO A 242 39.01 -4.57 8.10
C PRO A 242 38.58 -5.85 8.80
N LEU A 243 37.48 -6.43 8.31
CA LEU A 243 37.03 -7.76 8.71
C LEU A 243 37.82 -8.80 7.91
N CYS A 244 38.69 -9.54 8.59
CA CYS A 244 39.62 -10.46 7.95
C CYS A 244 39.09 -11.90 7.91
N SER A 245 38.54 -12.42 9.03
CA SER A 245 38.06 -13.81 9.11
C SER A 245 36.93 -14.11 8.12
N VAL A 246 36.05 -13.13 7.88
CA VAL A 246 34.89 -13.31 6.99
C VAL A 246 35.26 -13.56 5.52
N LYS A 247 36.47 -13.19 5.09
CA LYS A 247 36.98 -13.45 3.74
C LYS A 247 37.25 -14.95 3.52
N ASN A 248 37.70 -15.65 4.57
CA ASN A 248 38.00 -17.09 4.54
C ASN A 248 36.80 -17.94 4.97
N TYR A 249 35.99 -17.41 5.89
CA TYR A 249 34.87 -18.13 6.52
C TYR A 249 33.54 -17.37 6.34
N PRO A 250 33.05 -17.20 5.10
CA PRO A 250 31.93 -16.31 4.80
C PRO A 250 30.55 -16.86 5.22
N THR A 251 30.41 -18.17 5.42
CA THR A 251 29.11 -18.81 5.66
C THR A 251 29.04 -19.52 7.01
N LYS A 252 27.81 -19.82 7.48
CA LYS A 252 27.59 -20.67 8.67
C LYS A 252 28.31 -22.01 8.56
N SER A 253 28.27 -22.65 7.38
CA SER A 253 28.96 -23.94 7.16
C SER A 253 30.47 -23.76 7.29
N ALA A 254 31.04 -22.73 6.66
CA ALA A 254 32.48 -22.47 6.72
C ALA A 254 32.96 -22.24 8.16
N GLN A 255 32.19 -21.51 8.99
CA GLN A 255 32.52 -21.32 10.41
C GLN A 255 32.40 -22.63 11.21
N LYS A 256 31.38 -23.45 10.93
CA LYS A 256 31.24 -24.76 11.57
C LYS A 256 32.43 -25.67 11.25
N ASP A 257 32.80 -25.73 9.98
CA ASP A 257 33.90 -26.56 9.49
C ASP A 257 35.25 -26.06 10.03
N ARG A 258 35.42 -24.73 10.11
CA ARG A 258 36.56 -24.08 10.77
C ARG A 258 36.74 -24.59 12.20
N PHE A 259 35.73 -24.46 13.07
CA PHE A 259 35.87 -24.87 14.47
C PHE A 259 36.12 -26.38 14.61
N LYS A 260 35.45 -27.22 13.82
CA LYS A 260 35.69 -28.66 13.81
C LYS A 260 37.13 -29.00 13.41
N PHE A 261 37.64 -28.37 12.36
CA PHE A 261 39.01 -28.54 11.91
C PHE A 261 40.03 -28.06 12.95
N LEU A 262 39.68 -27.03 13.72
CA LEU A 262 40.54 -26.47 14.77
C LEU A 262 40.47 -27.21 16.10
N GLY A 263 39.82 -28.39 16.18
CA GLY A 263 39.89 -29.28 17.34
C GLY A 263 38.62 -29.36 18.19
N TRP A 264 37.58 -28.61 17.85
CA TRP A 264 36.31 -28.61 18.59
C TRP A 264 35.44 -29.82 18.22
N GLY A 265 34.88 -30.49 19.22
CA GLY A 265 34.11 -31.74 19.03
C GLY A 265 32.71 -31.48 18.49
N GLU A 266 31.93 -30.71 19.22
CA GLU A 266 30.57 -30.30 18.85
C GLU A 266 30.53 -28.81 18.53
N VAL A 267 29.82 -28.46 17.45
CA VAL A 267 29.73 -27.06 16.99
C VAL A 267 28.29 -26.76 16.55
N TYR A 268 27.70 -25.80 17.23
CA TYR A 268 26.38 -25.25 16.95
C TYR A 268 26.53 -23.87 16.35
N VAL A 269 25.82 -23.61 15.25
CA VAL A 269 25.94 -22.37 14.49
C VAL A 269 24.55 -21.91 14.07
N GLN A 270 24.22 -20.65 14.35
CA GLN A 270 22.99 -20.01 13.92
C GLN A 270 23.31 -18.57 13.52
N ASN A 271 22.61 -18.02 12.53
CA ASN A 271 22.65 -16.58 12.31
C ASN A 271 21.71 -15.88 13.32
N LEU A 272 21.85 -14.57 13.50
CA LEU A 272 21.02 -13.84 14.46
C LEU A 272 19.55 -13.72 14.03
N TRP A 273 19.23 -13.85 12.73
CA TRP A 273 17.85 -13.87 12.24
C TRP A 273 17.12 -15.18 12.58
N GLU A 274 17.83 -16.30 12.56
CA GLU A 274 17.38 -17.60 13.08
C GLU A 274 17.17 -17.54 14.59
N LEU A 275 18.16 -16.98 15.29
CA LEU A 275 18.12 -16.86 16.74
C LEU A 275 16.92 -16.04 17.21
N TRP A 276 16.63 -14.91 16.55
CA TRP A 276 15.45 -14.08 16.82
C TRP A 276 14.14 -14.87 16.75
N SER A 277 14.01 -15.74 15.74
CA SER A 277 12.82 -16.54 15.47
C SER A 277 12.73 -17.81 16.32
N SER A 278 13.71 -18.08 17.19
CA SER A 278 13.79 -19.28 18.01
C SER A 278 13.05 -19.13 19.32
N ASP A 279 12.08 -20.01 19.58
CA ASP A 279 11.32 -20.04 20.84
C ASP A 279 12.17 -20.56 22.02
N ASP A 280 13.29 -21.24 21.75
CA ASP A 280 14.27 -21.66 22.78
C ASP A 280 15.14 -20.49 23.29
N PHE A 281 15.08 -19.35 22.61
CA PHE A 281 15.85 -18.14 22.93
C PHE A 281 14.94 -16.98 23.34
N LEU A 282 13.91 -16.67 22.55
CA LEU A 282 12.93 -15.63 22.87
C LEU A 282 11.52 -16.19 22.82
N THR A 283 10.77 -15.94 23.88
CA THR A 283 9.32 -16.17 23.89
C THR A 283 8.61 -15.13 23.02
N PRO A 284 7.40 -15.43 22.50
CA PRO A 284 6.54 -14.45 21.83
C PRO A 284 6.35 -13.16 22.64
N GLY A 285 6.11 -13.28 23.94
CA GLY A 285 5.90 -12.14 24.84
C GLY A 285 7.12 -11.22 24.93
N GLN A 286 8.33 -11.79 24.96
CA GLN A 286 9.57 -11.00 24.94
C GLN A 286 9.76 -10.24 23.64
N ARG A 287 9.42 -10.84 22.48
CA ARG A 287 9.48 -10.15 21.18
C ARG A 287 8.50 -8.99 21.12
N ILE A 288 7.24 -9.24 21.49
CA ILE A 288 6.16 -8.23 21.49
C ILE A 288 6.48 -7.08 22.44
N ALA A 289 7.05 -7.35 23.63
CA ALA A 289 7.38 -6.31 24.60
C ALA A 289 8.35 -5.23 24.05
N LEU A 290 9.18 -5.57 23.05
CA LEU A 290 10.11 -4.61 22.43
C LEU A 290 9.40 -3.56 21.59
N ASP A 291 8.20 -3.84 21.08
CA ASP A 291 7.43 -2.89 20.29
C ASP A 291 6.82 -1.79 21.19
N VAL A 292 6.67 -2.03 22.50
CA VAL A 292 6.23 -1.01 23.47
C VAL A 292 7.33 0.03 23.73
N ILE A 293 8.60 -0.37 23.63
CA ILE A 293 9.76 0.47 23.97
C ILE A 293 10.00 1.55 22.91
N GLU A 294 10.00 1.16 21.64
CA GLU A 294 10.11 2.12 20.54
C GLU A 294 9.42 1.61 19.26
N PRO A 295 8.83 2.53 18.45
CA PRO A 295 8.19 2.13 17.21
C PRO A 295 9.18 1.54 16.20
N PHE A 296 8.82 0.42 15.58
CA PHE A 296 9.72 -0.36 14.72
C PHE A 296 9.03 -0.91 13.48
N ASP A 297 9.64 -0.68 12.31
CA ASP A 297 9.14 -1.21 11.03
C ASP A 297 10.26 -1.46 10.00
N GLU A 298 11.50 -1.62 10.46
CA GLU A 298 12.71 -1.82 9.65
C GLU A 298 13.11 -3.31 9.57
N TRP A 299 12.11 -4.20 9.45
CA TRP A 299 12.30 -5.65 9.49
C TRP A 299 13.19 -6.21 8.37
N GLU A 300 13.10 -5.68 7.15
CA GLU A 300 13.97 -6.10 6.05
C GLU A 300 15.44 -5.80 6.37
N GLU A 301 15.72 -4.64 6.97
CA GLU A 301 17.07 -4.24 7.36
C GLU A 301 17.58 -5.03 8.57
N PHE A 302 16.70 -5.36 9.50
CA PHE A 302 17.01 -6.19 10.67
C PHE A 302 17.30 -7.64 10.29
N SER A 303 16.56 -8.20 9.34
CA SER A 303 16.83 -9.53 8.78
C SER A 303 18.14 -9.55 7.99
N LEU A 304 18.44 -8.51 7.19
CA LEU A 304 19.74 -8.38 6.54
C LEU A 304 20.88 -8.36 7.56
N PHE A 305 20.78 -7.51 8.59
CA PHE A 305 21.74 -7.50 9.71
C PHE A 305 21.85 -8.88 10.35
N GLY A 306 20.73 -9.48 10.74
CA GLY A 306 20.72 -10.75 11.47
C GLY A 306 21.29 -11.91 10.65
N SER A 307 21.13 -11.90 9.33
CA SER A 307 21.66 -12.92 8.43
C SER A 307 23.16 -12.79 8.19
N HIS A 308 23.71 -11.58 8.35
CA HIS A 308 25.14 -11.28 8.21
C HIS A 308 25.91 -11.33 9.54
N TYR A 309 25.29 -11.85 10.61
CA TYR A 309 25.95 -12.09 11.89
C TYR A 309 25.67 -13.51 12.36
N VAL A 310 26.69 -14.17 12.88
CA VAL A 310 26.62 -15.54 13.40
C VAL A 310 26.77 -15.54 14.92
N LEU A 311 26.00 -16.38 15.59
CA LEU A 311 26.29 -16.87 16.94
C LEU A 311 26.70 -18.33 16.83
N LEU A 312 27.92 -18.65 17.24
CA LEU A 312 28.46 -19.99 17.22
C LEU A 312 28.86 -20.40 18.64
N LEU A 313 28.47 -21.60 19.05
CA LEU A 313 28.90 -22.23 20.29
C LEU A 313 29.59 -23.55 19.95
N ALA A 314 30.90 -23.62 20.19
CA ALA A 314 31.68 -24.83 20.07
C ALA A 314 32.00 -25.41 21.45
N MET A 315 32.11 -26.73 21.54
CA MET A 315 32.38 -27.43 22.80
C MET A 315 33.44 -28.51 22.63
N SER A 316 34.28 -28.68 23.65
CA SER A 316 35.29 -29.74 23.68
C SER A 316 34.62 -31.12 23.74
N LYS A 317 35.35 -32.17 23.32
CA LYS A 317 34.83 -33.56 23.26
C LYS A 317 34.34 -34.11 24.60
N TYR A 318 34.83 -33.59 25.72
CA TYR A 318 34.52 -34.07 27.07
C TYR A 318 33.53 -33.18 27.83
N SER A 319 33.04 -32.11 27.21
CA SER A 319 32.01 -31.27 27.81
C SER A 319 30.69 -32.06 27.95
N CYS A 320 30.09 -32.04 29.14
CA CYS A 320 28.88 -32.82 29.46
C CYS A 320 27.57 -32.17 28.97
N TRP A 321 27.67 -31.15 28.10
CA TRP A 321 26.51 -30.41 27.63
C TRP A 321 25.78 -31.14 26.50
N ARG A 322 24.56 -31.61 26.76
CA ARG A 322 23.62 -32.00 25.71
C ARG A 322 22.67 -30.84 25.47
N LEU A 323 22.80 -30.16 24.33
CA LEU A 323 21.70 -29.29 23.90
C LEU A 323 20.42 -30.15 23.79
N VAL A 324 19.33 -29.60 24.33
CA VAL A 324 17.97 -29.96 23.93
C VAL A 324 17.95 -30.03 22.41
N LYS A 325 17.37 -31.14 21.91
CA LYS A 325 17.39 -31.64 20.52
C LYS A 325 17.80 -30.57 19.50
N PRO A 326 18.78 -30.83 18.62
CA PRO A 326 18.95 -29.99 17.45
C PRO A 326 17.58 -29.91 16.78
N LEU A 327 17.06 -28.69 16.58
CA LEU A 327 16.01 -28.48 15.59
C LEU A 327 16.55 -29.15 14.35
N LYS A 328 15.93 -30.27 13.96
CA LYS A 328 16.22 -30.89 12.68
C LYS A 328 16.06 -29.75 11.69
N SER A 329 17.17 -29.26 11.14
CA SER A 329 17.14 -28.60 9.85
C SER A 329 16.53 -29.65 8.95
N GLN A 330 15.22 -29.59 8.75
CA GLN A 330 14.60 -30.24 7.61
C GLN A 330 15.26 -29.56 6.43
N MET A 331 16.39 -30.11 5.98
CA MET A 331 16.78 -30.02 4.59
C MET A 331 15.60 -30.65 3.86
N MET A 332 14.64 -29.81 3.47
CA MET A 332 13.73 -30.19 2.41
C MET A 332 14.65 -30.49 1.24
N ARG A 333 14.68 -31.76 0.82
CA ARG A 333 15.36 -32.14 -0.41
C ARG A 333 14.75 -31.27 -1.49
N GLU A 334 15.56 -30.42 -2.11
CA GLU A 334 15.21 -29.75 -3.35
C GLU A 334 14.97 -30.85 -4.38
N ASN A 335 13.70 -31.13 -4.66
CA ASN A 335 13.31 -32.03 -5.73
C ASN A 335 13.35 -31.27 -7.05
N MET A 336 14.18 -31.78 -7.95
CA MET A 336 14.18 -31.65 -9.41
C MET A 336 14.54 -30.27 -10.01
N PRO A 337 15.22 -30.26 -11.18
CA PRO A 337 15.66 -29.03 -11.83
C PRO A 337 14.44 -28.25 -12.31
N PHE A 338 14.26 -27.03 -11.79
CA PHE A 338 13.24 -26.12 -12.30
C PHE A 338 13.70 -25.56 -13.65
N ASP A 339 12.80 -25.55 -14.63
CA ASP A 339 12.99 -24.79 -15.85
C ASP A 339 13.18 -23.31 -15.49
N SER A 340 14.39 -22.80 -15.71
CA SER A 340 14.71 -21.40 -15.44
C SER A 340 14.21 -20.53 -16.59
N LEU A 341 13.39 -19.52 -16.28
CA LEU A 341 13.00 -18.51 -17.25
C LEU A 341 14.15 -17.51 -17.42
N ILE A 342 14.53 -17.22 -18.66
CA ILE A 342 15.58 -16.25 -18.97
C ILE A 342 14.91 -14.93 -19.35
N LEU A 343 15.20 -13.87 -18.58
CA LEU A 343 14.86 -12.49 -18.94
C LEU A 343 16.12 -11.70 -19.28
N LYS A 344 15.99 -10.79 -20.24
CA LYS A 344 17.00 -9.78 -20.53
C LYS A 344 16.91 -8.68 -19.48
N LYS A 345 18.06 -8.30 -18.91
CA LYS A 345 18.19 -7.21 -17.94
C LYS A 345 18.87 -6.01 -18.60
N THR A 346 18.24 -4.85 -18.55
CA THR A 346 18.83 -3.58 -19.02
C THR A 346 18.84 -2.58 -17.87
N HIS A 347 20.03 -2.06 -17.54
CA HIS A 347 20.23 -1.13 -16.45
C HIS A 347 20.54 0.27 -16.98
N ILE A 348 19.79 1.27 -16.51
CA ILE A 348 20.08 2.68 -16.77
C ILE A 348 20.40 3.39 -15.46
N PRO A 349 21.64 3.90 -15.26
CA PRO A 349 22.05 4.51 -14.01
C PRO A 349 21.33 5.83 -13.72
N TYR A 350 21.08 6.11 -12.44
CA TYR A 350 20.61 7.41 -11.99
C TYR A 350 21.75 8.43 -11.97
N GLN A 351 21.46 9.67 -12.41
CA GLN A 351 22.30 10.81 -12.07
C GLN A 351 22.01 11.21 -10.62
N LYS A 352 23.01 11.17 -9.73
CA LYS A 352 22.80 11.54 -8.32
C LYS A 352 22.35 13.01 -8.22
N PRO A 353 21.35 13.35 -7.37
CA PRO A 353 20.71 12.52 -6.34
C PRO A 353 19.39 11.82 -6.75
N HIS A 354 19.09 11.70 -8.04
CA HIS A 354 17.80 11.20 -8.56
C HIS A 354 17.52 9.72 -8.21
N GLY A 355 16.25 9.33 -8.27
CA GLY A 355 15.81 7.93 -8.08
C GLY A 355 15.95 7.38 -6.66
N SER A 356 16.33 8.23 -5.69
CA SER A 356 16.53 7.85 -4.29
C SER A 356 15.20 7.77 -3.54
N ARG A 357 14.39 6.75 -3.83
CA ARG A 357 13.12 6.47 -3.12
C ARG A 357 12.99 5.01 -2.72
N ARG A 358 12.45 4.76 -1.53
CA ARG A 358 12.06 3.41 -1.08
C ARG A 358 10.71 3.38 -0.38
N PHE A 359 10.02 2.24 -0.45
CA PHE A 359 8.66 2.04 0.06
C PHE A 359 7.65 3.06 -0.51
N ALA A 360 7.87 3.44 -1.77
CA ALA A 360 6.99 4.25 -2.60
C ALA A 360 6.07 3.34 -3.43
N ALA A 361 5.02 3.91 -4.01
CA ALA A 361 4.10 3.17 -4.88
C ALA A 361 4.11 3.74 -6.30
N PRO A 362 4.19 2.88 -7.33
CA PRO A 362 4.16 3.34 -8.71
C PRO A 362 2.74 3.38 -9.28
N PHE A 363 2.54 4.18 -10.33
CA PHE A 363 1.29 4.27 -11.09
C PHE A 363 1.56 4.87 -12.48
N LEU A 364 0.57 4.82 -13.35
CA LEU A 364 0.69 5.34 -14.72
C LEU A 364 0.19 6.78 -14.81
N VAL A 365 0.94 7.62 -15.52
CA VAL A 365 0.56 9.01 -15.86
C VAL A 365 0.55 9.18 -17.37
N LYS A 366 -0.17 10.17 -17.89
CA LYS A 366 -0.11 10.50 -19.32
C LYS A 366 1.09 11.40 -19.65
N SER A 367 1.62 11.25 -20.86
CA SER A 367 2.51 12.24 -21.49
C SER A 367 1.80 13.61 -21.64
N PRO A 368 2.52 14.73 -21.82
CA PRO A 368 1.92 16.06 -21.96
C PRO A 368 0.88 16.17 -23.09
N ASP A 369 1.10 15.47 -24.20
CA ASP A 369 0.18 15.36 -25.35
C ASP A 369 -0.98 14.38 -25.13
N ARG A 370 -1.02 13.71 -23.96
CA ARG A 370 -2.04 12.74 -23.53
C ARG A 370 -2.12 11.46 -24.37
N THR A 371 -1.17 11.21 -25.26
CA THR A 371 -1.21 10.06 -26.20
C THR A 371 -0.66 8.77 -25.60
N ARG A 372 0.30 8.86 -24.66
CA ARG A 372 1.07 7.70 -24.17
C ARG A 372 1.11 7.65 -22.65
N ASP A 373 1.42 6.46 -22.14
CA ASP A 373 1.63 6.21 -20.73
C ASP A 373 3.10 6.36 -20.34
N ARG A 374 3.33 6.98 -19.19
CA ARG A 374 4.62 7.07 -18.50
C ARG A 374 4.46 6.51 -17.10
N ILE A 375 5.58 6.21 -16.45
CA ILE A 375 5.56 5.71 -15.08
C ILE A 375 5.79 6.88 -14.11
N ALA A 376 5.02 6.92 -13.04
CA ALA A 376 5.28 7.78 -11.90
C ALA A 376 5.44 6.95 -10.61
N VAL A 377 6.30 7.39 -9.70
CA VAL A 377 6.54 6.77 -8.39
C VAL A 377 6.27 7.81 -7.30
N PHE A 378 5.18 7.64 -6.56
CA PHE A 378 4.71 8.61 -5.56
C PHE A 378 5.15 8.26 -4.13
N GLY A 379 5.51 9.31 -3.38
CA GLY A 379 5.82 9.23 -1.96
C GLY A 379 7.09 8.44 -1.66
N GLY A 380 7.04 7.64 -0.59
CA GLY A 380 8.17 6.86 -0.08
C GLY A 380 9.10 7.65 0.84
N LEU A 381 10.18 7.00 1.27
CA LEU A 381 11.29 7.62 2.00
C LEU A 381 12.41 7.99 1.01
N GLY A 382 12.76 9.27 0.98
CA GLY A 382 13.92 9.79 0.27
C GLY A 382 15.22 9.65 1.08
N THR A 383 16.21 10.48 0.77
CA THR A 383 17.52 10.48 1.47
C THR A 383 17.45 10.98 2.90
N SER A 384 16.48 11.84 3.23
CA SER A 384 16.37 12.49 4.55
C SER A 384 14.96 12.41 5.15
N THR A 385 13.92 12.45 4.32
CA THR A 385 12.54 12.59 4.78
C THR A 385 11.58 11.77 3.92
N ARG A 386 10.34 11.61 4.41
CA ARG A 386 9.25 11.06 3.60
C ARG A 386 8.77 12.11 2.62
N LEU A 387 8.43 11.67 1.42
CA LEU A 387 8.11 12.54 0.31
C LEU A 387 6.60 12.51 0.03
N ASN A 388 6.09 13.60 -0.53
CA ASN A 388 4.78 13.72 -1.18
C ASN A 388 4.89 14.06 -2.67
N SER A 389 6.11 14.22 -3.19
CA SER A 389 6.38 14.36 -4.61
C SER A 389 6.33 13.01 -5.34
N ARG A 390 6.28 13.05 -6.68
CA ARG A 390 6.41 11.86 -7.53
C ARG A 390 7.58 11.99 -8.50
N ASP A 391 8.31 10.90 -8.71
CA ASP A 391 9.33 10.81 -9.76
C ASP A 391 8.71 10.24 -11.03
N GLU A 392 8.94 10.86 -12.19
CA GLU A 392 8.44 10.39 -13.48
C GLU A 392 9.55 9.75 -14.31
N TYR A 393 9.17 8.75 -15.12
CA TYR A 393 10.06 7.95 -15.95
C TYR A 393 9.47 7.79 -17.36
N SER A 394 10.33 7.80 -18.38
CA SER A 394 9.96 7.59 -19.78
C SER A 394 10.99 6.73 -20.49
N SER A 395 10.56 6.03 -21.54
CA SER A 395 11.45 5.31 -22.47
C SER A 395 11.98 6.18 -23.62
N ILE A 396 11.65 7.48 -23.63
CA ILE A 396 11.92 8.40 -24.75
C ILE A 396 12.71 9.62 -24.27
N ASP A 397 13.85 9.88 -24.94
CA ASP A 397 14.82 10.90 -24.56
C ASP A 397 14.34 12.35 -24.66
N GLN A 398 13.35 12.62 -25.51
CA GLN A 398 12.83 13.98 -25.75
C GLN A 398 11.59 14.31 -24.92
N ASP A 399 11.08 13.36 -24.13
CA ASP A 399 9.97 13.66 -23.24
C ASP A 399 10.42 14.70 -22.21
N ILE A 400 9.53 15.62 -21.88
CA ILE A 400 9.73 16.60 -20.80
C ILE A 400 8.57 16.47 -19.80
N ILE A 401 8.80 16.87 -18.56
CA ILE A 401 7.70 17.01 -17.61
C ILE A 401 6.91 18.26 -17.99
N GLY A 402 5.58 18.16 -18.02
CA GLY A 402 4.72 19.30 -18.30
C GLY A 402 4.91 20.40 -17.24
N THR A 403 4.96 21.66 -17.68
CA THR A 403 5.21 22.84 -16.81
C THR A 403 3.97 23.34 -16.05
N ASN A 404 2.80 22.70 -16.22
CA ASN A 404 1.55 23.08 -15.56
C ASN A 404 1.36 22.28 -14.28
N TYR A 405 1.95 22.73 -13.17
CA TYR A 405 1.84 22.02 -11.89
C TYR A 405 0.58 22.38 -11.11
N CYS A 406 -0.21 21.34 -10.88
CA CYS A 406 -1.35 21.13 -9.98
C CYS A 406 -1.58 22.21 -8.89
N SER A 407 -2.61 23.06 -9.07
CA SER A 407 -3.20 23.90 -8.01
C SER A 407 -4.21 23.14 -7.13
N SER A 408 -4.30 21.81 -7.25
CA SER A 408 -5.26 20.98 -6.50
C SER A 408 -4.62 20.29 -5.29
N ALA A 409 -5.46 19.88 -4.34
CA ALA A 409 -5.06 19.17 -3.13
C ALA A 409 -4.28 17.89 -3.47
N SER A 410 -3.19 17.62 -2.73
CA SER A 410 -2.34 16.45 -2.93
C SER A 410 -2.22 15.59 -1.66
N PRO A 411 -1.99 14.27 -1.78
CA PRO A 411 -1.81 13.42 -0.61
C PRO A 411 -0.56 13.84 0.19
N SER A 412 -0.66 13.83 1.52
CA SER A 412 0.49 14.16 2.40
C SER A 412 1.65 13.17 2.27
N SER A 413 2.84 13.56 2.74
CA SER A 413 4.03 12.72 2.69
C SER A 413 3.87 11.40 3.46
N ARG A 414 4.23 10.29 2.81
CA ARG A 414 3.92 8.93 3.30
C ARG A 414 4.82 7.86 2.69
N MET A 415 4.86 6.69 3.30
CA MET A 415 5.50 5.47 2.79
C MET A 415 4.68 4.24 3.15
N CYS A 416 4.97 3.08 2.55
CA CYS A 416 4.26 1.81 2.79
C CYS A 416 2.73 1.88 2.53
N HIS A 417 2.33 2.75 1.60
CA HIS A 417 1.01 2.80 0.99
C HIS A 417 1.02 1.97 -0.29
N THR A 418 -0.15 1.72 -0.86
CA THR A 418 -0.27 1.14 -2.20
C THR A 418 -0.92 2.13 -3.15
N ILE A 419 -0.64 2.00 -4.45
CA ILE A 419 -1.40 2.63 -5.52
C ILE A 419 -1.78 1.54 -6.51
N THR A 420 -3.08 1.38 -6.75
CA THR A 420 -3.62 0.33 -7.64
C THR A 420 -4.19 0.95 -8.90
N ASP A 421 -3.74 0.48 -10.06
CA ASP A 421 -4.29 0.90 -11.34
C ASP A 421 -5.75 0.42 -11.52
N LEU A 422 -6.62 1.33 -11.93
CA LEU A 422 -8.04 1.09 -12.23
C LEU A 422 -8.32 1.22 -13.74
N GLY A 423 -7.29 1.34 -14.59
CA GLY A 423 -7.43 1.57 -16.02
C GLY A 423 -7.86 3.01 -16.32
N ASP A 424 -8.90 3.18 -17.12
CA ASP A 424 -9.35 4.52 -17.56
C ASP A 424 -9.86 5.40 -16.41
N MET A 425 -10.26 4.80 -15.30
CA MET A 425 -10.66 5.50 -14.08
C MET A 425 -9.48 6.10 -13.30
N GLY A 426 -8.24 5.83 -13.73
CA GLY A 426 -7.03 6.31 -13.07
C GLY A 426 -6.44 5.29 -12.09
N ALA A 427 -5.96 5.75 -10.94
CA ALA A 427 -5.36 4.88 -9.93
C ALA A 427 -5.79 5.29 -8.52
N ILE A 428 -5.95 4.33 -7.60
CA ILE A 428 -6.32 4.63 -6.20
C ILE A 428 -5.14 4.42 -5.26
N LEU A 429 -4.83 5.45 -4.48
CA LEU A 429 -3.89 5.45 -3.36
C LEU A 429 -4.61 5.06 -2.08
N VAL A 430 -4.03 4.12 -1.33
CA VAL A 430 -4.61 3.60 -0.09
C VAL A 430 -3.63 3.74 1.07
N GLY A 431 -4.03 4.51 2.09
CA GLY A 431 -3.36 4.59 3.40
C GLY A 431 -1.88 4.98 3.35
N GLY A 432 -1.05 4.21 4.06
CA GLY A 432 0.38 4.46 4.29
C GLY A 432 0.67 4.90 5.72
N ARG A 433 1.91 5.34 5.96
CA ARG A 433 2.31 5.87 7.28
C ARG A 433 3.27 7.03 7.20
N LYS A 434 3.24 7.87 8.25
CA LYS A 434 4.27 8.87 8.56
C LYS A 434 5.34 8.24 9.45
N SER A 435 4.98 7.59 10.54
CA SER A 435 5.94 6.81 11.36
C SER A 435 5.33 5.45 11.66
N PRO A 436 6.10 4.46 12.18
CA PRO A 436 5.49 3.19 12.57
C PRO A 436 4.35 3.34 13.59
N GLY A 437 4.33 4.42 14.40
CA GLY A 437 3.22 4.73 15.30
C GLY A 437 2.13 5.64 14.73
N VAL A 438 2.26 6.10 13.47
CA VAL A 438 1.31 7.05 12.85
C VAL A 438 0.96 6.55 11.44
N GLY A 439 -0.02 5.64 11.39
CA GLY A 439 -0.66 5.21 10.15
C GLY A 439 -1.57 6.29 9.56
N LEU A 440 -1.92 6.13 8.30
CA LEU A 440 -2.83 7.00 7.54
C LEU A 440 -4.02 6.18 7.06
N HIS A 441 -5.22 6.77 7.16
CA HIS A 441 -6.48 6.18 6.70
C HIS A 441 -6.98 6.84 5.40
N ASP A 442 -6.40 7.96 4.99
CA ASP A 442 -6.88 8.70 3.83
C ASP A 442 -6.59 7.99 2.51
N CYS A 443 -7.54 8.09 1.58
CA CYS A 443 -7.46 7.48 0.26
C CYS A 443 -7.73 8.51 -0.84
N TRP A 444 -7.12 8.30 -2.00
CA TRP A 444 -7.16 9.27 -3.09
C TRP A 444 -7.26 8.57 -4.44
N ILE A 445 -8.04 9.12 -5.36
CA ILE A 445 -7.98 8.74 -6.77
C ILE A 445 -7.13 9.74 -7.53
N TYR A 446 -6.18 9.23 -8.30
CA TYR A 446 -5.45 9.98 -9.30
C TYR A 446 -6.15 9.87 -10.66
N HIS A 447 -6.60 11.00 -11.19
CA HIS A 447 -7.25 11.08 -12.49
C HIS A 447 -6.21 11.22 -13.60
N LYS A 448 -5.86 10.10 -14.25
CA LYS A 448 -4.73 10.00 -15.20
C LYS A 448 -4.73 11.01 -16.35
N PHE A 449 -5.89 11.34 -16.91
CA PHE A 449 -6.03 12.29 -18.02
C PHE A 449 -6.02 13.76 -17.59
N LEU A 450 -6.52 14.02 -16.37
CA LEU A 450 -6.59 15.37 -15.80
C LEU A 450 -5.32 15.73 -15.05
N ASP A 451 -4.52 14.73 -14.64
CA ASP A 451 -3.34 14.89 -13.78
C ASP A 451 -3.66 15.60 -12.46
N ILE A 452 -4.71 15.13 -11.79
CA ILE A 452 -5.18 15.67 -10.50
C ILE A 452 -5.44 14.54 -9.51
N TRP A 453 -5.27 14.85 -8.23
CA TRP A 453 -5.67 13.99 -7.12
C TRP A 453 -7.05 14.40 -6.60
N GLU A 454 -7.86 13.42 -6.26
CA GLU A 454 -9.17 13.60 -5.63
C GLU A 454 -9.21 12.76 -4.35
N ARG A 455 -9.53 13.38 -3.21
CA ARG A 455 -9.73 12.64 -1.96
C ARG A 455 -11.04 11.85 -2.03
N VAL A 456 -11.01 10.59 -1.62
CA VAL A 456 -12.20 9.71 -1.58
C VAL A 456 -12.44 9.20 -0.16
N ASP A 457 -13.32 8.20 0.00
CA ASP A 457 -13.66 7.61 1.29
C ASP A 457 -12.41 7.17 2.05
N ASP A 458 -12.35 7.54 3.33
CA ASP A 458 -11.30 7.09 4.23
C ASP A 458 -11.50 5.62 4.60
N LEU A 459 -10.38 4.93 4.83
CA LEU A 459 -10.39 3.60 5.42
C LEU A 459 -11.04 3.64 6.81
N PRO A 460 -11.72 2.56 7.23
CA PRO A 460 -12.29 2.46 8.57
C PRO A 460 -11.24 2.56 9.70
N TRP A 461 -9.97 2.32 9.38
CA TRP A 461 -8.81 2.47 10.26
C TRP A 461 -7.57 2.84 9.44
N PRO A 462 -6.54 3.46 10.07
CA PRO A 462 -5.25 3.65 9.41
C PRO A 462 -4.67 2.31 8.94
N LEU A 463 -4.02 2.28 7.78
CA LEU A 463 -3.48 1.03 7.24
C LEU A 463 -2.20 1.24 6.45
N TYR A 464 -1.15 0.48 6.77
CA TYR A 464 0.11 0.48 6.03
C TYR A 464 0.71 -0.92 5.95
N ARG A 465 1.65 -1.13 5.01
CA ARG A 465 2.18 -2.48 4.69
C ARG A 465 1.08 -3.50 4.34
N HIS A 466 -0.05 -3.03 3.86
CA HIS A 466 -1.06 -3.86 3.20
C HIS A 466 -0.66 -4.07 1.73
N GLN A 467 -1.27 -5.06 1.09
CA GLN A 467 -1.24 -5.24 -0.36
C GLN A 467 -2.60 -4.85 -0.93
N SER A 468 -2.61 -4.41 -2.18
CA SER A 468 -3.86 -4.11 -2.88
C SER A 468 -3.80 -4.58 -4.31
N ILE A 469 -4.90 -5.15 -4.78
CA ILE A 469 -5.03 -5.68 -6.13
C ILE A 469 -6.34 -5.20 -6.76
N ARG A 470 -6.31 -5.01 -8.06
CA ARG A 470 -7.52 -4.74 -8.84
C ARG A 470 -8.38 -5.99 -8.91
N ILE A 471 -9.67 -5.84 -8.61
CA ILE A 471 -10.70 -6.85 -8.82
C ILE A 471 -11.82 -6.26 -9.69
N GLY A 472 -12.35 -7.05 -10.62
CA GLY A 472 -13.28 -6.55 -11.64
C GLY A 472 -12.77 -5.35 -12.43
N SER A 473 -13.71 -4.56 -12.97
CA SER A 473 -13.40 -3.36 -13.74
C SER A 473 -13.07 -2.16 -12.87
N ASN A 474 -13.76 -1.98 -11.73
CA ASN A 474 -13.74 -0.73 -10.95
C ASN A 474 -13.63 -0.95 -9.42
N SER A 475 -13.07 -2.08 -8.98
CA SER A 475 -12.96 -2.43 -7.56
C SER A 475 -11.51 -2.72 -7.16
N VAL A 476 -11.19 -2.51 -5.89
CA VAL A 476 -9.89 -2.89 -5.31
C VAL A 476 -10.13 -3.76 -4.09
N LEU A 477 -9.35 -4.83 -3.96
CA LEU A 477 -9.27 -5.65 -2.76
C LEU A 477 -7.97 -5.30 -2.04
N VAL A 478 -8.09 -4.96 -0.76
CA VAL A 478 -6.99 -4.60 0.12
C VAL A 478 -6.84 -5.68 1.19
N SER A 479 -5.61 -6.17 1.34
CA SER A 479 -5.26 -7.16 2.34
C SER A 479 -5.22 -6.56 3.75
N ILE A 480 -5.11 -7.45 4.73
CA ILE A 480 -4.69 -7.05 6.08
C ILE A 480 -3.30 -6.37 6.07
N GLY A 481 -3.07 -5.50 7.05
CA GLY A 481 -1.84 -4.73 7.24
C GLY A 481 -1.70 -4.21 8.67
N ARG A 482 -0.75 -3.31 8.91
CA ARG A 482 -0.57 -2.68 10.22
C ARG A 482 -1.50 -1.47 10.35
N VAL A 483 -2.14 -1.37 11.51
CA VAL A 483 -2.96 -0.22 11.90
C VAL A 483 -2.11 0.82 12.60
N ASP A 484 -1.26 0.36 13.51
CA ASP A 484 -0.31 1.15 14.27
C ASP A 484 0.94 0.32 14.60
N ASN A 485 1.69 0.74 15.61
CA ASN A 485 2.92 0.07 16.00
C ASN A 485 2.72 -1.33 16.61
N CYS A 486 1.55 -1.63 17.18
CA CYS A 486 1.27 -2.88 17.91
C CYS A 486 0.06 -3.65 17.36
N GLY A 487 -0.74 -3.05 16.47
CA GLY A 487 -2.00 -3.61 15.96
C GLY A 487 -1.95 -3.98 14.48
N LEU A 488 -2.61 -5.09 14.13
CA LEU A 488 -2.91 -5.48 12.76
C LEU A 488 -4.42 -5.35 12.49
N SER A 489 -4.77 -5.05 11.24
CA SER A 489 -6.15 -5.14 10.81
C SER A 489 -6.58 -6.60 10.70
N ASP A 490 -7.83 -6.87 11.01
CA ASP A 490 -8.44 -8.19 11.06
C ASP A 490 -9.38 -8.48 9.89
N TYR A 491 -9.59 -7.53 8.97
CA TYR A 491 -10.45 -7.69 7.79
C TYR A 491 -9.74 -7.34 6.49
N PHE A 492 -10.06 -8.10 5.43
CA PHE A 492 -9.89 -7.63 4.05
C PHE A 492 -10.94 -6.58 3.74
N LEU A 493 -10.56 -5.56 2.96
CA LEU A 493 -11.44 -4.48 2.56
C LEU A 493 -11.59 -4.46 1.05
N LYS A 494 -12.82 -4.30 0.58
CA LYS A 494 -13.12 -4.01 -0.82
C LYS A 494 -13.49 -2.55 -0.94
N TRP A 495 -12.91 -1.85 -1.90
CA TRP A 495 -13.37 -0.52 -2.30
C TRP A 495 -14.02 -0.55 -3.67
N ASN A 496 -15.08 0.23 -3.81
CA ASN A 496 -15.64 0.62 -5.10
C ASN A 496 -16.14 2.06 -4.98
N ARG A 497 -15.97 2.86 -6.04
CA ARG A 497 -16.39 4.28 -6.09
C ARG A 497 -17.83 4.53 -5.64
N ARG A 498 -18.72 3.54 -5.71
CA ARG A 498 -20.14 3.65 -5.37
C ARG A 498 -20.49 3.28 -3.95
N THR A 499 -19.80 2.27 -3.41
CA THR A 499 -20.10 1.68 -2.10
C THR A 499 -19.09 2.12 -1.04
N GLY A 500 -18.04 2.84 -1.43
CA GLY A 500 -16.91 3.12 -0.57
C GLY A 500 -16.21 1.84 -0.12
N TRP A 501 -15.65 1.87 1.09
CA TRP A 501 -14.99 0.74 1.73
C TRP A 501 -16.01 -0.20 2.39
N VAL A 502 -15.92 -1.48 2.04
CA VAL A 502 -16.75 -2.55 2.59
C VAL A 502 -15.85 -3.65 3.15
N LYS A 503 -16.16 -4.13 4.35
CA LYS A 503 -15.45 -5.28 4.96
C LYS A 503 -15.87 -6.58 4.29
N CYS A 504 -14.90 -7.42 3.93
CA CYS A 504 -15.18 -8.78 3.50
C CYS A 504 -15.57 -9.66 4.69
N ILE A 505 -16.62 -10.47 4.54
CA ILE A 505 -17.01 -11.47 5.53
C ILE A 505 -16.16 -12.72 5.32
N TYR A 506 -15.54 -13.23 6.38
CA TYR A 506 -14.81 -14.50 6.30
C TYR A 506 -15.79 -15.68 6.26
N SER A 507 -15.57 -16.59 5.32
CA SER A 507 -16.21 -17.91 5.34
C SER A 507 -15.15 -19.00 5.53
N GLY A 508 -15.38 -19.91 6.47
CA GLY A 508 -14.47 -21.02 6.76
C GLY A 508 -13.25 -20.60 7.58
N THR A 509 -12.08 -21.13 7.23
CA THR A 509 -10.84 -20.91 7.97
C THR A 509 -10.33 -19.49 7.82
N ILE A 510 -9.94 -18.87 8.94
CA ILE A 510 -9.35 -17.52 8.95
C ILE A 510 -7.82 -17.66 8.97
N PRO A 511 -7.10 -17.06 8.01
CA PRO A 511 -5.64 -17.10 8.01
C PRO A 511 -5.08 -16.33 9.21
N CYS A 512 -3.89 -16.71 9.68
CA CYS A 512 -3.21 -15.98 10.74
C CYS A 512 -2.99 -14.52 10.33
N LEU A 513 -3.20 -13.58 11.27
CA LEU A 513 -2.99 -12.16 11.01
C LEU A 513 -1.51 -11.88 10.76
N VAL A 514 -1.24 -11.28 9.60
CA VAL A 514 0.09 -10.88 9.15
C VAL A 514 0.02 -9.53 8.45
N TYR A 515 1.17 -8.89 8.26
CA TYR A 515 1.31 -7.71 7.40
C TYR A 515 2.43 -7.91 6.38
N SER A 516 2.35 -7.13 5.31
CA SER A 516 3.16 -7.26 4.08
C SER A 516 3.27 -8.70 3.54
N PRO A 517 2.16 -9.46 3.45
CA PRO A 517 2.19 -10.77 2.82
C PRO A 517 2.44 -10.66 1.32
N VAL A 518 2.86 -11.76 0.70
CA VAL A 518 2.74 -11.95 -0.75
C VAL A 518 1.27 -12.16 -1.07
N PHE A 519 0.69 -11.31 -1.92
CA PHE A 519 -0.72 -11.35 -2.25
C PHE A 519 -0.95 -11.03 -3.72
N PHE A 520 -1.53 -11.98 -4.46
CA PHE A 520 -1.80 -11.81 -5.88
C PHE A 520 -3.05 -12.57 -6.32
N LYS A 521 -3.62 -12.15 -7.45
CA LYS A 521 -4.76 -12.79 -8.12
C LYS A 521 -4.27 -13.81 -9.16
N ILE A 522 -4.94 -14.95 -9.25
CA ILE A 522 -4.77 -15.93 -10.32
C ILE A 522 -5.77 -15.62 -11.45
N LEU A 523 -5.36 -15.84 -12.70
CA LEU A 523 -6.26 -15.76 -13.85
C LEU A 523 -7.19 -16.98 -13.83
N SER A 524 -8.46 -16.78 -13.43
CA SER A 524 -9.49 -17.82 -13.51
C SER A 524 -10.08 -17.89 -14.93
N ARG A 525 -10.60 -19.07 -15.29
CA ARG A 525 -11.34 -19.30 -16.54
C ARG A 525 -12.79 -18.80 -16.45
N GLU A 526 -13.31 -18.59 -15.24
CA GLU A 526 -14.68 -18.13 -15.02
C GLU A 526 -14.70 -16.65 -14.60
N ASP A 527 -15.35 -15.79 -15.40
CA ASP A 527 -15.37 -14.34 -15.21
C ASP A 527 -15.99 -13.84 -13.89
N LYS A 528 -16.63 -14.72 -13.11
CA LYS A 528 -17.43 -14.35 -11.94
C LYS A 528 -16.76 -14.56 -10.58
N ILE A 529 -15.73 -15.40 -10.50
CA ILE A 529 -15.05 -15.72 -9.24
C ILE A 529 -13.64 -15.16 -9.29
N HIS A 530 -13.23 -14.46 -8.23
CA HIS A 530 -11.88 -13.95 -8.11
C HIS A 530 -11.13 -14.78 -7.08
N SER A 531 -10.01 -15.36 -7.48
CA SER A 531 -9.20 -16.19 -6.61
C SER A 531 -7.72 -15.84 -6.72
N GLY A 532 -6.92 -16.30 -5.76
CA GLY A 532 -5.49 -16.03 -5.76
C GLY A 532 -4.74 -16.67 -4.61
N ILE A 533 -3.53 -16.18 -4.35
CA ILE A 533 -2.67 -16.64 -3.26
C ILE A 533 -2.40 -15.53 -2.25
N LEU A 534 -2.38 -15.93 -0.97
CA LEU A 534 -1.85 -15.18 0.17
C LEU A 534 -0.77 -16.04 0.81
N ALA A 535 0.47 -15.55 0.88
CA ALA A 535 1.59 -16.31 1.44
C ALA A 535 2.52 -15.42 2.26
N GLY A 536 3.15 -15.99 3.28
CA GLY A 536 4.16 -15.26 4.05
C GLY A 536 3.57 -14.17 4.95
N GLY A 537 4.26 -13.03 4.97
CA GLY A 537 3.98 -11.91 5.87
C GLY A 537 4.59 -12.10 7.26
N MET A 538 4.61 -11.00 8.01
CA MET A 538 5.12 -10.96 9.38
C MET A 538 3.95 -10.95 10.37
N ASN A 539 4.01 -11.78 11.41
CA ASN A 539 3.03 -11.75 12.49
C ASN A 539 3.33 -10.63 13.52
N LEU A 540 2.49 -10.49 14.55
CA LEU A 540 2.71 -9.52 15.63
C LEU A 540 3.94 -9.80 16.50
N GLU A 541 4.48 -11.02 16.45
CA GLU A 541 5.70 -11.38 17.17
C GLU A 541 6.98 -10.98 16.42
N GLY A 542 6.86 -10.40 15.21
CA GLY A 542 8.01 -10.10 14.38
C GLY A 542 8.68 -11.35 13.79
N VAL A 543 7.89 -12.39 13.49
CA VAL A 543 8.35 -13.63 12.83
C VAL A 543 7.64 -13.81 11.48
N VAL A 544 8.42 -14.14 10.44
CA VAL A 544 7.89 -14.43 9.10
C VAL A 544 7.16 -15.76 9.11
N MET A 545 5.92 -15.77 8.61
CA MET A 545 5.05 -16.94 8.59
C MET A 545 5.35 -17.83 7.38
N ASN A 546 5.43 -19.15 7.57
CA ASN A 546 5.56 -20.13 6.49
C ASN A 546 4.20 -20.80 6.25
N LYS A 547 3.24 -20.03 5.75
CA LYS A 547 1.92 -20.54 5.34
C LYS A 547 1.54 -19.96 3.98
N VAL A 548 0.88 -20.79 3.18
CA VAL A 548 0.35 -20.43 1.86
C VAL A 548 -1.14 -20.73 1.88
N TRP A 549 -1.94 -19.74 1.50
CA TRP A 549 -3.39 -19.84 1.42
C TRP A 549 -3.84 -19.52 0.00
N ARG A 550 -4.77 -20.32 -0.52
CA ARG A 550 -5.61 -19.93 -1.64
C ARG A 550 -6.78 -19.13 -1.10
N TRP A 551 -7.05 -17.99 -1.72
CA TRP A 551 -8.21 -17.17 -1.38
C TRP A 551 -9.20 -17.16 -2.53
N GLU A 552 -10.48 -17.08 -2.20
CA GLU A 552 -11.58 -16.96 -3.15
C GLU A 552 -12.55 -15.89 -2.65
N LEU A 553 -12.86 -14.93 -3.51
CA LEU A 553 -13.80 -13.85 -3.27
C LEU A 553 -15.10 -14.13 -4.02
N LYS A 554 -16.18 -14.32 -3.26
CA LYS A 554 -17.54 -14.55 -3.73
C LYS A 554 -18.39 -13.29 -3.55
N ASP A 555 -19.47 -13.21 -4.32
CA ASP A 555 -20.51 -12.19 -4.17
C ASP A 555 -20.01 -10.75 -4.30
N GLU A 556 -19.06 -10.50 -5.23
CA GLU A 556 -18.40 -9.19 -5.39
C GLU A 556 -19.39 -8.03 -5.52
N ILE A 557 -20.55 -8.24 -6.16
CA ILE A 557 -21.54 -7.18 -6.44
C ILE A 557 -22.41 -6.85 -5.21
N THR A 558 -22.40 -7.69 -4.17
CA THR A 558 -23.22 -7.50 -2.98
C THR A 558 -22.60 -6.52 -1.99
N VAL A 559 -23.40 -6.08 -1.02
CA VAL A 559 -23.00 -5.21 0.10
C VAL A 559 -22.02 -5.92 1.05
N HIS A 560 -21.93 -7.24 0.98
CA HIS A 560 -21.13 -8.06 1.90
C HIS A 560 -20.37 -9.14 1.13
N PRO A 561 -19.27 -8.79 0.44
CA PRO A 561 -18.48 -9.78 -0.29
C PRO A 561 -17.89 -10.79 0.70
N THR A 562 -17.92 -12.07 0.33
CA THR A 562 -17.43 -13.16 1.18
C THR A 562 -16.06 -13.61 0.70
N ILE A 563 -15.08 -13.71 1.60
CA ILE A 563 -13.75 -14.21 1.31
C ILE A 563 -13.50 -15.54 2.04
N GLN A 564 -13.09 -16.55 1.28
CA GLN A 564 -12.79 -17.88 1.77
C GLN A 564 -11.29 -18.16 1.64
N PHE A 565 -10.71 -18.86 2.61
CA PHE A 565 -9.33 -19.32 2.56
C PHE A 565 -9.23 -20.84 2.68
N THR A 566 -8.37 -21.43 1.87
CA THR A 566 -7.97 -22.84 1.94
C THR A 566 -6.46 -22.93 1.99
N GLU A 567 -5.92 -23.74 2.89
CA GLU A 567 -4.48 -23.92 3.00
C GLU A 567 -3.96 -24.67 1.76
N SER A 568 -2.85 -24.19 1.20
CA SER A 568 -2.23 -24.71 -0.01
C SER A 568 -0.86 -25.32 0.31
N ILE A 569 -0.29 -26.02 -0.67
CA ILE A 569 1.06 -26.60 -0.57
C ILE A 569 2.07 -25.51 -0.17
N LEU A 570 2.87 -25.80 0.86
CA LEU A 570 3.90 -24.89 1.34
C LEU A 570 5.03 -24.76 0.32
N HIS A 571 5.28 -23.53 -0.12
CA HIS A 571 6.49 -23.15 -0.83
C HIS A 571 7.25 -22.12 0.01
N PRO A 572 8.33 -22.49 0.72
CA PRO A 572 9.06 -21.58 1.62
C PRO A 572 9.57 -20.32 0.91
N LYS A 573 10.03 -20.44 -0.34
CA LYS A 573 10.52 -19.31 -1.15
C LYS A 573 9.42 -18.35 -1.59
N LEU A 574 8.14 -18.74 -1.50
CA LEU A 574 6.98 -17.88 -1.72
C LEU A 574 6.59 -17.10 -0.45
N CYS A 575 6.89 -17.67 0.72
CA CYS A 575 6.53 -17.10 2.01
C CYS A 575 7.50 -15.95 2.38
N ARG A 576 7.20 -14.74 1.90
CA ARG A 576 8.05 -13.56 2.10
C ARG A 576 7.37 -12.45 2.87
N PHE A 577 8.19 -11.59 3.47
CA PHE A 577 7.79 -10.28 3.99
C PHE A 577 8.45 -9.17 3.16
N GLY A 578 7.70 -8.11 2.84
CA GLY A 578 8.24 -6.95 2.11
C GLY A 578 8.55 -7.20 0.63
N ALA A 579 8.12 -8.34 0.08
CA ALA A 579 8.27 -8.65 -1.33
C ALA A 579 7.24 -7.91 -2.19
N CYS A 580 7.58 -7.67 -3.46
CA CYS A 580 6.69 -7.06 -4.43
C CYS A 580 6.26 -8.08 -5.47
N THR A 581 4.99 -8.04 -5.88
CA THR A 581 4.44 -8.88 -6.95
C THR A 581 3.95 -8.04 -8.11
N VAL A 582 4.19 -8.50 -9.33
CA VAL A 582 3.65 -7.89 -10.55
C VAL A 582 3.12 -8.98 -11.49
N THR A 583 1.96 -8.75 -12.08
CA THR A 583 1.45 -9.59 -13.17
C THR A 583 1.91 -9.00 -14.50
N HIS A 584 2.60 -9.79 -15.31
CA HIS A 584 3.15 -9.38 -16.60
C HIS A 584 2.95 -10.50 -17.62
N LEU A 585 2.29 -10.18 -18.75
CA LEU A 585 1.99 -11.12 -19.84
C LEU A 585 1.40 -12.46 -19.37
N GLY A 586 0.45 -12.40 -18.43
CA GLY A 586 -0.24 -13.59 -17.90
C GLY A 586 0.53 -14.39 -16.84
N ARG A 587 1.77 -14.00 -16.52
CA ARG A 587 2.60 -14.61 -15.47
C ARG A 587 2.74 -13.68 -14.27
N ILE A 588 3.05 -14.25 -13.11
CA ILE A 588 3.24 -13.50 -11.88
C ILE A 588 4.71 -13.52 -11.52
N TYR A 589 5.30 -12.36 -11.28
CA TYR A 589 6.70 -12.24 -10.88
C TYR A 589 6.78 -11.72 -9.46
N LEU A 590 7.60 -12.39 -8.65
CA LEU A 590 7.85 -12.08 -7.25
C LEU A 590 9.28 -11.57 -7.10
N PHE A 591 9.43 -10.40 -6.47
CA PHE A 591 10.70 -9.72 -6.30
C PHE A 591 11.02 -9.50 -4.82
N GLY A 592 12.23 -9.88 -4.44
CA GLY A 592 12.84 -9.52 -3.18
C GLY A 592 12.04 -9.94 -1.95
N GLY A 593 12.09 -9.09 -0.92
CA GLY A 593 11.60 -9.39 0.41
C GLY A 593 12.56 -10.27 1.22
N ILE A 594 12.15 -10.59 2.44
CA ILE A 594 12.89 -11.47 3.36
C ILE A 594 12.11 -12.75 3.61
N ILE A 595 12.82 -13.84 3.90
CA ILE A 595 12.26 -15.14 4.25
C ILE A 595 12.55 -15.47 5.71
N LYS A 596 11.87 -16.47 6.25
CA LYS A 596 12.13 -16.97 7.59
C LYS A 596 13.56 -17.53 7.68
N ASN A 597 14.28 -17.19 8.75
CA ASN A 597 15.57 -17.78 9.14
C ASN A 597 16.79 -17.52 8.23
N GLU A 598 16.62 -17.22 6.94
CA GLU A 598 17.75 -17.17 6.00
C GLU A 598 17.74 -15.89 5.16
N LEU A 599 18.90 -15.59 4.56
CA LEU A 599 19.01 -14.56 3.52
C LEU A 599 18.46 -15.11 2.21
N LEU A 600 17.68 -14.30 1.50
CA LEU A 600 17.29 -14.59 0.13
C LEU A 600 18.51 -14.43 -0.80
N THR A 601 18.90 -15.49 -1.50
CA THR A 601 20.07 -15.51 -2.38
C THR A 601 19.76 -14.88 -3.74
N ILE A 602 20.80 -14.53 -4.50
CA ILE A 602 20.66 -13.94 -5.84
C ILE A 602 19.78 -14.76 -6.80
N ASP A 603 19.81 -16.09 -6.69
CA ASP A 603 19.02 -16.98 -7.56
C ASP A 603 17.52 -16.98 -7.23
N ASP A 604 17.16 -16.60 -6.00
CA ASP A 604 15.78 -16.58 -5.50
C ASP A 604 15.22 -15.16 -5.37
N GLU A 605 16.03 -14.13 -5.60
CA GLU A 605 15.60 -12.73 -5.54
C GLU A 605 14.45 -12.43 -6.52
N ILE A 606 14.40 -13.11 -7.67
CA ILE A 606 13.34 -12.99 -8.67
C ILE A 606 12.79 -14.38 -9.01
N CYS A 607 11.50 -14.60 -8.76
CA CYS A 607 10.80 -15.83 -9.12
C CYS A 607 9.63 -15.54 -10.08
N CYS A 608 9.42 -16.43 -11.04
CA CYS A 608 8.21 -16.50 -11.84
C CYS A 608 7.28 -17.53 -11.21
N ILE A 609 6.01 -17.20 -11.07
CA ILE A 609 4.97 -18.03 -10.47
C ILE A 609 3.94 -18.31 -11.54
N GLU A 610 3.75 -19.60 -11.81
CA GLU A 610 2.68 -20.12 -12.65
C GLU A 610 1.68 -20.82 -11.74
N ALA A 611 0.54 -20.18 -11.55
CA ALA A 611 -0.51 -20.64 -10.66
C ALA A 611 -1.81 -20.83 -11.43
N THR A 612 -2.44 -21.99 -11.23
CA THR A 612 -3.81 -22.26 -11.66
C THR A 612 -4.66 -22.49 -10.40
N GLU A 613 -5.95 -22.80 -10.57
CA GLU A 613 -6.83 -23.13 -9.44
C GLU A 613 -6.34 -24.36 -8.66
N GLU A 614 -5.67 -25.30 -9.33
CA GLU A 614 -5.19 -26.56 -8.73
C GLU A 614 -3.68 -26.56 -8.49
N THR A 615 -2.89 -26.02 -9.42
CA THR A 615 -1.42 -26.09 -9.40
C THR A 615 -0.79 -24.77 -8.99
N LEU A 616 0.40 -24.86 -8.39
CA LEU A 616 1.26 -23.72 -8.05
C LEU A 616 2.70 -24.13 -8.30
N GLN A 617 3.33 -23.52 -9.30
CA GLN A 617 4.72 -23.75 -9.67
C GLN A 617 5.51 -22.46 -9.57
N ILE A 618 6.77 -22.57 -9.14
CA ILE A 618 7.66 -21.43 -8.94
C ILE A 618 8.98 -21.75 -9.64
N SER A 619 9.37 -20.91 -10.57
CA SER A 619 10.62 -21.02 -11.31
C SER A 619 11.53 -19.84 -11.00
N GLN A 620 12.82 -20.09 -10.89
CA GLN A 620 13.83 -19.03 -10.78
C GLN A 620 13.92 -18.26 -12.10
N VAL A 621 14.10 -16.94 -12.01
CA VAL A 621 14.32 -16.09 -13.17
C VAL A 621 15.81 -15.78 -13.28
N LYS A 622 16.44 -16.34 -14.33
CA LYS A 622 17.84 -16.09 -14.65
C LYS A 622 17.98 -14.90 -15.59
N SER A 623 19.15 -14.28 -15.55
CA SER A 623 19.52 -13.18 -16.45
C SER A 623 20.26 -13.72 -17.67
N SER A 624 19.95 -13.24 -18.86
CA SER A 624 20.94 -13.24 -19.95
C SER A 624 22.05 -12.24 -19.61
N ILE A 625 23.31 -12.59 -19.85
CA ILE A 625 24.49 -11.83 -19.40
C ILE A 625 24.59 -10.51 -20.20
N GLU A 626 24.16 -9.41 -19.58
CA GLU A 626 24.61 -8.03 -19.85
C GLU A 626 25.14 -7.48 -18.51
N TYR A 627 26.17 -6.62 -18.54
CA TYR A 627 26.78 -6.04 -17.34
C TYR A 627 25.74 -5.25 -16.53
N CYS A 628 25.18 -5.87 -15.49
CA CYS A 628 24.17 -5.29 -14.61
C CYS A 628 24.68 -5.30 -13.17
N PRO A 629 24.71 -4.16 -12.46
CA PRO A 629 25.06 -4.15 -11.04
C PRO A 629 24.02 -4.96 -10.25
N ARG A 630 24.42 -5.51 -9.10
CA ARG A 630 23.49 -6.23 -8.22
C ARG A 630 22.52 -5.24 -7.55
N TYR A 631 21.22 -5.49 -7.72
CA TYR A 631 20.16 -4.71 -7.10
C TYR A 631 19.81 -5.25 -5.73
N LEU A 632 19.26 -4.38 -4.88
CA LEU A 632 18.60 -4.75 -3.65
C LEU A 632 17.09 -4.57 -3.79
N PHE A 633 16.35 -5.67 -3.74
CA PHE A 633 14.90 -5.67 -3.90
C PHE A 633 14.17 -5.46 -2.55
N ILE A 634 14.48 -4.35 -1.87
CA ILE A 634 13.82 -3.91 -0.63
C ILE A 634 13.25 -2.51 -0.83
N GLY A 635 11.94 -2.35 -0.61
CA GLY A 635 11.25 -1.08 -0.78
C GLY A 635 11.28 -0.55 -2.22
N ILE A 636 11.41 -1.43 -3.20
CA ILE A 636 11.37 -1.10 -4.62
C ILE A 636 9.95 -0.76 -5.10
N SER A 637 9.83 -0.16 -6.28
CA SER A 637 8.57 0.04 -7.00
C SER A 637 8.66 -0.69 -8.35
N ILE A 638 7.63 -1.46 -8.70
CA ILE A 638 7.59 -2.29 -9.91
C ILE A 638 6.34 -1.97 -10.73
N VAL A 639 6.51 -1.85 -12.05
CA VAL A 639 5.40 -1.69 -13.00
C VAL A 639 5.55 -2.67 -14.14
N SER A 640 4.44 -3.28 -14.56
CA SER A 640 4.32 -3.92 -15.87
C SER A 640 3.78 -2.88 -16.85
N ILE A 641 4.52 -2.57 -17.91
CA ILE A 641 4.11 -1.65 -18.95
C ILE A 641 4.56 -2.19 -20.31
N ASP A 642 3.64 -2.22 -21.26
CA ASP A 642 3.86 -2.82 -22.58
C ASP A 642 4.46 -4.24 -22.44
N GLU A 643 5.61 -4.49 -23.05
CA GLU A 643 6.33 -5.77 -23.04
C GLU A 643 7.49 -5.79 -22.01
N ASN A 644 7.45 -4.91 -21.01
CA ASN A 644 8.51 -4.71 -20.03
C ASN A 644 8.03 -4.76 -18.58
N ILE A 645 8.90 -5.24 -17.69
CA ILE A 645 8.81 -5.01 -16.24
C ILE A 645 9.87 -4.00 -15.85
N VAL A 646 9.46 -2.90 -15.24
CA VAL A 646 10.36 -1.80 -14.85
C VAL A 646 10.44 -1.74 -13.33
N VAL A 647 11.67 -1.82 -12.79
CA VAL A 647 11.98 -1.75 -11.36
C VAL A 647 12.70 -0.43 -11.07
N MET A 648 12.15 0.32 -10.13
CA MET A 648 12.63 1.65 -9.72
C MET A 648 12.79 1.74 -8.21
N GLY A 649 13.61 2.68 -7.75
CA GLY A 649 13.90 2.88 -6.34
C GLY A 649 14.51 1.65 -5.65
N GLY A 650 14.37 1.60 -4.34
CA GLY A 650 14.88 0.54 -3.46
C GLY A 650 16.18 0.92 -2.75
N SER A 651 16.22 0.64 -1.44
CA SER A 651 17.34 1.02 -0.57
C SER A 651 17.22 0.42 0.83
N THR A 652 18.37 0.28 1.50
CA THR A 652 18.52 -0.09 2.91
C THR A 652 19.54 0.83 3.59
N VAL A 653 19.42 1.10 4.90
CA VAL A 653 20.46 1.83 5.66
C VAL A 653 21.60 0.92 6.15
N CYS A 654 21.64 -0.35 5.72
CA CYS A 654 22.65 -1.37 6.08
C CYS A 654 23.08 -1.27 7.55
N PHE A 655 22.10 -1.31 8.47
CA PHE A 655 22.33 -1.20 9.91
C PHE A 655 23.00 0.13 10.31
N SER A 656 24.27 0.10 10.75
CA SER A 656 25.05 1.27 11.11
C SER A 656 26.14 1.62 10.08
N PHE A 657 26.21 0.90 8.96
CA PHE A 657 27.34 0.95 8.04
C PHE A 657 27.23 2.07 7.00
N GLY A 658 26.00 2.40 6.59
CA GLY A 658 25.71 3.43 5.61
C GLY A 658 24.54 3.04 4.72
N THR A 659 23.99 3.99 3.98
CA THR A 659 22.84 3.72 3.11
C THR A 659 23.28 3.22 1.75
N PHE A 660 22.74 2.08 1.33
CA PHE A 660 22.80 1.59 -0.05
C PHE A 660 21.55 2.03 -0.81
N TRP A 661 21.74 2.57 -2.01
CA TRP A 661 20.68 2.92 -2.94
C TRP A 661 20.86 2.13 -4.22
N ASN A 662 19.77 1.61 -4.78
CA ASN A 662 19.83 0.98 -6.09
C ASN A 662 20.36 2.00 -7.13
N PRO A 663 21.28 1.56 -8.01
CA PRO A 663 22.07 2.50 -8.82
C PRO A 663 21.31 3.11 -10.00
N GLY A 664 20.13 2.62 -10.34
CA GLY A 664 19.42 3.01 -11.56
C GLY A 664 18.05 2.38 -11.72
N CYS A 665 17.45 2.60 -12.89
CA CYS A 665 16.26 1.90 -13.36
C CYS A 665 16.67 0.54 -13.97
N LEU A 666 15.93 -0.52 -13.63
CA LEU A 666 16.15 -1.86 -14.18
C LEU A 666 14.92 -2.27 -15.00
N THR A 667 15.13 -2.52 -16.29
CA THR A 667 14.11 -3.05 -17.20
C THR A 667 14.35 -4.53 -17.43
N LEU A 668 13.29 -5.33 -17.33
CA LEU A 668 13.28 -6.76 -17.65
C LEU A 668 12.35 -7.01 -18.84
N SER A 669 12.85 -7.73 -19.84
CA SER A 669 12.07 -8.10 -21.03
C SER A 669 12.32 -9.55 -21.44
N LEU A 670 11.36 -10.14 -22.17
CA LEU A 670 11.53 -11.47 -22.76
C LEU A 670 12.65 -11.44 -23.82
N SER A 671 13.52 -12.45 -23.83
CA SER A 671 14.71 -12.52 -24.70
C SER A 671 14.43 -12.39 -26.20
N ASN A 672 13.20 -12.64 -26.65
CA ASN A 672 12.81 -12.59 -28.07
C ASN A 672 12.32 -11.21 -28.52
N ASN A 673 12.28 -10.22 -27.61
CA ASN A 673 11.77 -8.90 -27.94
C ASN A 673 12.79 -8.09 -28.76
N LYS A 674 12.39 -7.61 -29.93
CA LYS A 674 13.26 -6.86 -30.87
C LYS A 674 13.33 -5.36 -30.57
N LYS A 675 12.41 -4.82 -29.76
CA LYS A 675 12.39 -3.40 -29.38
C LYS A 675 13.12 -3.23 -28.05
N HIS A 676 14.23 -2.50 -28.09
CA HIS A 676 14.96 -2.07 -26.91
C HIS A 676 14.32 -0.78 -26.37
N GLU A 677 13.56 -0.89 -25.28
CA GLU A 677 13.01 0.27 -24.58
C GLU A 677 13.78 0.49 -23.27
N GLU A 678 14.54 1.58 -23.24
CA GLU A 678 15.35 1.97 -22.08
C GLU A 678 14.60 2.99 -21.23
N TRP A 679 14.01 2.53 -20.13
CA TRP A 679 13.31 3.40 -19.19
C TRP A 679 14.29 4.22 -18.36
N ARG A 680 14.11 5.54 -18.35
CA ARG A 680 15.00 6.51 -17.70
C ARG A 680 14.22 7.45 -16.77
N PHE A 681 14.88 7.92 -15.73
CA PHE A 681 14.35 8.97 -14.86
C PHE A 681 14.24 10.27 -15.65
N LEU A 682 13.06 10.89 -15.62
CA LEU A 682 12.76 12.11 -16.34
C LEU A 682 12.89 13.35 -15.43
N GLY A 683 12.39 13.26 -14.20
CA GLY A 683 12.43 14.35 -13.22
C GLY A 683 11.43 14.14 -12.08
N THR A 684 11.44 15.06 -11.12
CA THR A 684 10.56 15.02 -9.94
C THR A 684 9.50 16.11 -10.05
N VAL A 685 8.25 15.70 -9.83
CA VAL A 685 7.08 16.57 -9.71
C VAL A 685 6.82 16.82 -8.24
N GLU A 686 7.03 18.06 -7.80
CA GLU A 686 6.72 18.47 -6.44
C GLU A 686 5.21 18.50 -6.20
N ALA A 687 4.82 18.24 -4.95
CA ALA A 687 3.43 18.32 -4.55
C ALA A 687 2.95 19.77 -4.53
N GLY A 688 1.70 20.01 -4.96
CA GLY A 688 0.99 21.27 -4.73
C GLY A 688 0.66 21.49 -3.24
N HIS A 689 -0.16 22.49 -2.91
CA HIS A 689 -0.57 22.75 -1.52
C HIS A 689 -1.09 21.48 -0.84
N THR A 690 -0.48 21.14 0.30
CA THR A 690 -0.92 20.03 1.16
C THR A 690 -2.11 20.52 1.96
N VAL A 691 -3.31 20.03 1.65
CA VAL A 691 -4.51 20.47 2.37
C VAL A 691 -4.69 19.59 3.60
N GLY A 692 -4.64 20.19 4.78
CA GLY A 692 -5.12 19.56 6.02
C GLY A 692 -6.64 19.48 6.01
N ASP A 693 -7.17 18.29 6.29
CA ASP A 693 -8.57 18.03 6.62
C ASP A 693 -9.64 18.62 5.67
N LEU A 694 -9.46 18.51 4.35
CA LEU A 694 -10.62 18.56 3.45
C LEU A 694 -11.48 17.35 3.75
N LYS A 695 -12.70 17.54 4.29
CA LYS A 695 -13.64 16.44 4.54
C LYS A 695 -13.79 15.59 3.27
N PRO A 696 -13.86 14.24 3.39
CA PRO A 696 -14.26 13.41 2.26
C PRO A 696 -15.53 14.01 1.67
N THR A 697 -15.70 13.97 0.35
CA THR A 697 -17.01 14.19 -0.27
C THR A 697 -17.93 13.07 0.19
N SER A 698 -18.48 13.22 1.40
CA SER A 698 -19.31 12.24 2.08
C SER A 698 -20.56 12.05 1.27
N LYS A 699 -20.60 10.99 0.45
CA LYS A 699 -21.87 10.44 0.00
C LYS A 699 -22.31 9.45 1.05
N GLU A 700 -23.34 9.86 1.77
CA GLU A 700 -24.16 9.05 2.66
C GLU A 700 -24.26 7.60 2.15
N ASN A 701 -24.09 6.67 3.08
CA ASN A 701 -24.41 5.26 2.92
C ASN A 701 -25.76 5.08 2.21
N SER A 702 -25.76 4.74 0.92
CA SER A 702 -26.91 4.16 0.27
C SER A 702 -26.46 2.89 -0.45
N ASN A 703 -26.63 1.77 0.23
CA ASN A 703 -26.72 0.48 -0.43
C ASN A 703 -27.74 0.61 -1.57
N SER A 704 -27.29 0.34 -2.80
CA SER A 704 -28.08 0.24 -4.04
C SER A 704 -28.36 1.58 -4.79
N LEU A 705 -28.04 1.65 -6.10
CA LEU A 705 -28.39 2.76 -7.01
C LEU A 705 -29.87 2.67 -7.45
N TYR A 706 -30.76 2.45 -6.49
CA TYR A 706 -32.20 2.50 -6.75
C TYR A 706 -32.72 3.86 -6.34
N ILE A 707 -33.69 4.35 -7.10
CA ILE A 707 -34.42 5.56 -6.72
C ILE A 707 -35.23 5.22 -5.47
N PRO A 708 -35.03 5.91 -4.34
CA PRO A 708 -35.72 5.60 -3.09
C PRO A 708 -37.23 5.71 -3.30
N ARG A 709 -37.95 4.66 -2.90
CA ARG A 709 -39.42 4.64 -2.82
C ARG A 709 -39.83 5.07 -1.41
N ILE A 710 -40.56 6.17 -1.32
CA ILE A 710 -40.86 6.89 -0.09
C ILE A 710 -42.38 7.06 0.01
N LYS A 711 -42.94 6.85 1.20
CA LYS A 711 -44.29 7.32 1.50
C LYS A 711 -44.19 8.75 1.99
N LEU A 712 -44.66 9.68 1.19
CA LEU A 712 -44.68 11.09 1.54
C LEU A 712 -45.76 11.30 2.63
N ILE A 713 -45.44 12.05 3.68
CA ILE A 713 -46.31 12.18 4.86
C ILE A 713 -46.81 13.61 5.10
N SER A 714 -46.16 14.61 4.49
CA SER A 714 -46.50 16.02 4.63
C SER A 714 -45.76 16.87 3.58
N GLU A 715 -46.21 18.11 3.42
CA GLU A 715 -45.49 19.14 2.63
C GLU A 715 -44.08 19.39 3.16
N THR A 716 -43.88 19.41 4.48
CA THR A 716 -42.55 19.59 5.09
C THR A 716 -41.60 18.46 4.71
N HIS A 717 -42.07 17.20 4.70
CA HIS A 717 -41.27 16.07 4.25
C HIS A 717 -40.90 16.20 2.76
N PHE A 718 -41.80 16.76 1.93
CA PHE A 718 -41.47 17.06 0.54
C PHE A 718 -40.38 18.14 0.39
N PHE A 719 -40.39 19.17 1.23
CA PHE A 719 -39.31 20.17 1.26
C PHE A 719 -37.95 19.60 1.63
N GLU A 720 -37.90 18.64 2.56
CA GLU A 720 -36.66 17.93 2.90
C GLU A 720 -36.10 17.17 1.69
N ILE A 721 -36.97 16.49 0.94
CA ILE A 721 -36.62 15.78 -0.30
C ILE A 721 -36.18 16.76 -1.41
N LEU A 722 -36.86 17.90 -1.52
CA LEU A 722 -36.50 18.97 -2.45
C LEU A 722 -35.09 19.49 -2.18
N ASN A 723 -34.76 19.74 -0.91
CA ASN A 723 -33.44 20.22 -0.46
C ASN A 723 -32.32 19.16 -0.57
N ALA A 724 -32.68 17.87 -0.59
CA ALA A 724 -31.72 16.79 -0.79
C ALA A 724 -31.21 16.69 -2.24
N GLU A 725 -31.88 17.35 -3.20
CA GLU A 725 -31.52 17.40 -4.62
C GLU A 725 -31.31 16.03 -5.31
N LYS A 726 -31.97 15.00 -4.78
CA LYS A 726 -31.92 13.61 -5.26
C LYS A 726 -33.30 13.15 -5.76
N PRO A 727 -33.38 12.29 -6.79
CA PRO A 727 -34.65 11.75 -7.26
C PRO A 727 -35.26 10.81 -6.22
N ALA A 728 -36.59 10.77 -6.16
CA ALA A 728 -37.35 9.90 -5.27
C ALA A 728 -38.67 9.50 -5.93
N ILE A 729 -39.18 8.30 -5.62
CA ILE A 729 -40.50 7.82 -6.04
C ILE A 729 -41.42 7.87 -4.83
N PHE A 730 -42.57 8.50 -4.96
CA PHE A 730 -43.60 8.56 -3.94
C PHE A 730 -44.65 7.48 -4.20
N GLU A 731 -44.87 6.62 -3.20
CA GLU A 731 -45.84 5.54 -3.25
C GLU A 731 -47.06 5.86 -2.38
N GLY A 732 -48.24 5.47 -2.86
CA GLY A 732 -49.49 5.57 -2.08
C GLY A 732 -50.07 6.98 -1.98
N LEU A 733 -49.61 7.92 -2.81
CA LEU A 733 -50.23 9.23 -2.94
C LEU A 733 -51.60 9.14 -3.63
N ASP A 734 -52.60 9.85 -3.10
CA ASP A 734 -53.89 10.00 -3.77
C ASP A 734 -53.79 11.04 -4.88
N ILE A 735 -53.51 10.58 -6.10
CA ILE A 735 -53.51 11.42 -7.31
C ILE A 735 -54.89 11.50 -7.99
N GLY A 736 -55.95 11.08 -7.29
CA GLY A 736 -57.33 11.11 -7.74
C GLY A 736 -57.77 9.84 -8.49
N SER A 737 -59.04 9.83 -8.92
CA SER A 737 -59.67 8.68 -9.61
C SER A 737 -59.11 8.35 -11.01
N CYS A 738 -58.13 9.13 -11.49
CA CYS A 738 -57.51 8.96 -12.81
C CYS A 738 -56.89 7.57 -13.01
N THR A 739 -56.29 6.97 -11.99
CA THR A 739 -55.66 5.63 -12.06
C THR A 739 -56.66 4.50 -12.35
N ALA A 740 -57.91 4.68 -11.94
CA ALA A 740 -59.00 3.74 -12.23
C ALA A 740 -59.75 4.08 -13.52
N LYS A 741 -59.93 5.37 -13.82
CA LYS A 741 -60.78 5.84 -14.92
C LYS A 741 -60.07 5.94 -16.26
N TRP A 742 -58.82 6.41 -16.31
CA TRP A 742 -58.15 6.82 -17.55
C TRP A 742 -57.66 5.63 -18.39
N ASN A 743 -58.57 4.76 -18.80
CA ASN A 743 -58.35 3.71 -19.79
C ASN A 743 -58.65 4.24 -21.22
N PRO A 744 -58.25 3.51 -22.29
CA PRO A 744 -58.46 3.94 -23.67
C PRO A 744 -59.89 4.36 -24.01
N GLU A 745 -60.90 3.60 -23.56
CA GLU A 745 -62.32 3.88 -23.85
C GLU A 745 -62.79 5.17 -23.16
N TYR A 746 -62.43 5.33 -21.88
CA TYR A 746 -62.75 6.52 -21.11
C TYR A 746 -62.10 7.77 -21.71
N LEU A 747 -60.82 7.69 -22.05
CA LEU A 747 -60.09 8.82 -22.63
C LEU A 747 -60.68 9.20 -23.99
N LYS A 748 -60.97 8.24 -24.89
CA LYS A 748 -61.61 8.49 -26.18
C LYS A 748 -62.93 9.24 -26.03
N LYS A 749 -63.79 8.77 -25.13
CA LYS A 749 -65.10 9.38 -24.85
C LYS A 749 -64.99 10.80 -24.30
N ASN A 750 -64.10 11.03 -23.31
CA ASN A 750 -64.08 12.28 -22.56
C ASN A 750 -63.17 13.36 -23.19
N ILE A 751 -62.07 12.97 -23.85
CA ILE A 751 -61.24 13.91 -24.63
C ILE A 751 -61.91 14.23 -25.98
N GLY A 752 -62.65 13.25 -26.55
CA GLY A 752 -63.31 13.35 -27.84
C GLY A 752 -62.48 12.71 -28.96
N GLU A 753 -63.05 11.73 -29.65
CA GLU A 753 -62.34 10.95 -30.67
C GLU A 753 -61.89 11.81 -31.87
N ASP A 754 -62.68 12.81 -32.25
CA ASP A 754 -62.42 13.71 -33.37
C ASP A 754 -61.48 14.87 -33.03
N ARG A 755 -60.98 14.97 -31.79
CA ARG A 755 -60.07 16.05 -31.40
C ARG A 755 -58.72 15.88 -32.10
N ASP A 756 -58.34 16.87 -32.90
CA ASP A 756 -57.01 16.93 -33.52
C ASP A 756 -55.92 17.26 -32.49
N LEU A 757 -54.84 16.46 -32.49
CA LEU A 757 -53.67 16.68 -31.66
C LEU A 757 -52.38 16.53 -32.49
N THR A 758 -51.32 17.23 -32.07
CA THR A 758 -49.99 17.05 -32.64
C THR A 758 -49.27 15.89 -31.95
N ILE A 759 -49.00 14.84 -32.71
CA ILE A 759 -48.39 13.59 -32.24
C ILE A 759 -46.97 13.45 -32.80
N HIS A 760 -46.05 12.97 -31.99
CA HIS A 760 -44.71 12.56 -32.46
C HIS A 760 -44.83 11.15 -33.03
N GLN A 761 -44.51 10.99 -34.31
CA GLN A 761 -44.53 9.72 -35.01
C GLN A 761 -43.10 9.31 -35.38
N ALA A 762 -42.62 8.22 -34.78
CA ALA A 762 -41.26 7.72 -34.98
C ALA A 762 -41.24 6.41 -35.82
N SER A 763 -40.19 6.21 -36.60
CA SER A 763 -39.96 4.94 -37.33
C SER A 763 -39.27 3.88 -36.46
N THR A 764 -38.50 4.30 -35.46
CA THR A 764 -37.78 3.47 -34.49
C THR A 764 -38.34 3.64 -33.08
N GLU A 765 -38.08 2.68 -32.18
CA GLU A 765 -38.47 2.81 -30.77
C GLU A 765 -37.75 3.98 -30.10
N TYR A 766 -36.46 4.16 -30.40
CA TYR A 766 -35.68 5.29 -29.90
C TYR A 766 -35.95 6.56 -30.69
N MET A 767 -36.42 7.61 -30.01
CA MET A 767 -36.54 8.95 -30.56
C MET A 767 -35.29 9.77 -30.20
N ASP A 768 -34.70 10.42 -31.19
CA ASP A 768 -33.56 11.32 -31.03
C ASP A 768 -33.93 12.74 -31.47
N PHE A 769 -33.83 13.68 -30.53
CA PHE A 769 -34.16 15.08 -30.77
C PHE A 769 -33.13 15.82 -31.64
N ASN A 770 -31.86 15.43 -31.59
CA ASN A 770 -30.81 16.13 -32.33
C ASN A 770 -30.83 15.74 -33.81
N SER A 771 -31.00 14.45 -34.12
CA SER A 771 -31.19 14.00 -35.51
C SER A 771 -32.62 14.17 -36.03
N LYS A 772 -33.60 14.41 -35.13
CA LYS A 772 -35.03 14.54 -35.44
C LYS A 772 -35.56 13.35 -36.25
N ASN A 773 -35.33 12.13 -35.75
CA ASN A 773 -35.78 10.89 -36.41
C ASN A 773 -37.29 10.60 -36.27
N PHE A 774 -38.11 11.63 -36.01
CA PHE A 774 -39.56 11.56 -35.84
C PHE A 774 -40.23 12.79 -36.49
N ASN A 775 -41.50 12.65 -36.84
CA ASN A 775 -42.32 13.72 -37.42
C ASN A 775 -43.40 14.20 -36.46
N TYR A 776 -43.80 15.47 -36.59
CA TYR A 776 -45.00 16.01 -35.93
C TYR A 776 -46.20 15.85 -36.88
N THR A 777 -47.14 14.99 -36.52
CA THR A 777 -48.31 14.67 -37.34
C THR A 777 -49.58 15.11 -36.62
N SER A 778 -50.47 15.82 -37.32
CA SER A 778 -51.82 16.07 -36.82
C SER A 778 -52.63 14.79 -36.93
N MET A 779 -53.18 14.29 -35.82
CA MET A 779 -53.92 13.04 -35.76
C MET A 779 -55.12 13.19 -34.82
N LYS A 780 -56.25 12.60 -35.22
CA LYS A 780 -57.43 12.52 -34.36
C LYS A 780 -57.13 11.67 -33.13
N PHE A 781 -57.59 12.09 -31.96
CA PHE A 781 -57.29 11.41 -30.69
C PHE A 781 -57.75 9.95 -30.68
N GLY A 782 -58.92 9.64 -31.24
CA GLY A 782 -59.44 8.27 -31.33
C GLY A 782 -58.57 7.35 -32.19
N GLU A 783 -58.03 7.90 -33.29
CA GLU A 783 -57.07 7.21 -34.16
C GLU A 783 -55.75 6.97 -33.42
N PHE A 784 -55.21 8.00 -32.76
CA PHE A 784 -53.96 7.93 -31.98
C PHE A 784 -53.98 6.81 -30.94
N ILE A 785 -55.03 6.75 -30.11
CA ILE A 785 -55.17 5.70 -29.09
C ILE A 785 -55.27 4.31 -29.74
N SER A 786 -56.06 4.19 -30.81
CA SER A 786 -56.23 2.90 -31.52
C SER A 786 -54.94 2.41 -32.20
N GLN A 787 -54.09 3.32 -32.67
CA GLN A 787 -52.80 2.97 -33.26
C GLN A 787 -51.78 2.57 -32.18
N ILE A 788 -51.73 3.26 -31.04
CA ILE A 788 -50.86 2.87 -29.91
C ILE A 788 -51.22 1.47 -29.39
N ASP A 789 -52.50 1.15 -29.26
CA ASP A 789 -52.96 -0.19 -28.83
C ASP A 789 -52.48 -1.30 -29.78
N LYS A 790 -52.26 -0.96 -31.06
CA LYS A 790 -51.67 -1.84 -32.08
C LYS A 790 -50.14 -1.83 -32.12
N GLY A 791 -49.49 -1.14 -31.19
CA GLY A 791 -48.03 -1.05 -31.08
C GLY A 791 -47.38 0.04 -31.93
N ALA A 792 -48.14 1.05 -32.39
CA ALA A 792 -47.56 2.17 -33.13
C ALA A 792 -46.65 3.02 -32.23
N LYS A 793 -45.47 3.39 -32.75
CA LYS A 793 -44.44 4.20 -32.08
C LYS A 793 -44.83 5.68 -32.08
N LEU A 794 -45.89 5.98 -31.33
CA LEU A 794 -46.48 7.31 -31.22
C LEU A 794 -46.29 7.87 -29.80
N TYR A 795 -46.08 9.18 -29.73
CA TYR A 795 -45.91 9.91 -28.47
C TYR A 795 -46.63 11.26 -28.48
N LEU A 796 -47.52 11.45 -27.52
CA LEU A 796 -48.17 12.71 -27.22
C LEU A 796 -47.47 13.36 -26.03
N ARG A 797 -47.04 14.61 -26.24
CA ARG A 797 -46.85 15.62 -25.18
C ARG A 797 -47.86 16.70 -25.47
N SER A 798 -48.86 16.88 -24.61
CA SER A 798 -49.86 17.91 -24.84
C SER A 798 -49.27 19.32 -24.83
N LEU A 799 -49.89 20.20 -25.61
CA LEU A 799 -49.59 21.63 -25.68
C LEU A 799 -50.83 22.42 -25.27
N SER A 800 -50.66 23.71 -24.98
CA SER A 800 -51.79 24.60 -24.69
C SER A 800 -52.78 24.59 -25.86
N SER A 801 -54.07 24.41 -25.55
CA SER A 801 -55.16 24.42 -26.53
C SER A 801 -55.46 25.83 -27.04
N ASP A 802 -55.19 26.84 -26.21
CA ASP A 802 -55.41 28.25 -26.55
C ASP A 802 -54.28 28.80 -27.42
N ASN A 803 -53.02 28.62 -27.00
CA ASN A 803 -51.86 29.14 -27.73
C ASN A 803 -50.59 28.32 -27.45
N PRO A 804 -50.33 27.23 -28.21
CA PRO A 804 -49.16 26.37 -28.04
C PRO A 804 -47.80 27.09 -28.09
N ALA A 805 -47.73 28.23 -28.78
CA ALA A 805 -46.48 28.98 -28.96
C ALA A 805 -46.21 30.01 -27.85
N GLN A 806 -47.19 30.31 -27.00
CA GLN A 806 -47.10 31.37 -25.99
C GLN A 806 -47.44 30.91 -24.58
N LEU A 807 -48.27 29.87 -24.43
CA LEU A 807 -48.77 29.43 -23.14
C LEU A 807 -48.25 28.01 -22.83
N PRO A 808 -47.79 27.77 -21.60
CA PRO A 808 -47.46 26.42 -21.15
C PRO A 808 -48.70 25.53 -21.15
N ALA A 809 -48.50 24.22 -21.32
CA ALA A 809 -49.59 23.25 -21.20
C ALA A 809 -50.14 23.25 -19.77
N ASP A 810 -51.46 23.23 -19.64
CA ASP A 810 -52.19 23.23 -18.38
C ASP A 810 -53.35 22.24 -18.49
N LEU A 811 -53.23 21.09 -17.82
CA LEU A 811 -54.22 20.00 -17.86
C LEU A 811 -55.65 20.51 -17.59
N SER A 812 -55.81 21.49 -16.70
CA SER A 812 -57.13 22.01 -16.31
C SER A 812 -57.81 22.80 -17.41
N LYS A 813 -57.03 23.49 -18.24
CA LYS A 813 -57.52 24.28 -19.38
C LYS A 813 -57.59 23.45 -20.65
N ASP A 814 -56.59 22.59 -20.85
CA ASP A 814 -56.43 21.84 -22.09
C ASP A 814 -57.35 20.61 -22.15
N PHE A 815 -57.64 20.01 -20.99
CA PHE A 815 -58.47 18.81 -20.88
C PHE A 815 -59.48 18.90 -19.73
N PRO A 816 -60.38 19.90 -19.73
CA PRO A 816 -61.27 20.20 -18.60
C PRO A 816 -62.22 19.05 -18.25
N ARG A 817 -62.56 18.19 -19.23
CA ARG A 817 -63.47 17.04 -19.06
C ARG A 817 -62.87 15.88 -18.27
N ILE A 818 -61.54 15.79 -18.18
CA ILE A 818 -60.85 14.72 -17.43
C ILE A 818 -60.04 15.27 -16.25
N CYS A 819 -59.80 16.58 -16.20
CA CYS A 819 -58.98 17.19 -15.15
C CYS A 819 -59.52 16.92 -13.74
N SER A 820 -60.84 16.82 -13.55
CA SER A 820 -61.43 16.52 -12.24
C SER A 820 -61.07 15.15 -11.68
N ASP A 821 -60.56 14.24 -12.51
CA ASP A 821 -60.12 12.92 -12.05
C ASP A 821 -58.70 12.92 -11.50
N PHE A 822 -57.89 13.93 -11.79
CA PHE A 822 -56.49 14.05 -11.38
C PHE A 822 -56.32 15.18 -10.36
N CYS A 823 -55.64 14.90 -9.26
CA CYS A 823 -55.22 15.92 -8.31
C CYS A 823 -53.77 15.70 -7.88
N LEU A 824 -53.09 16.78 -7.49
CA LEU A 824 -51.90 16.68 -6.65
C LEU A 824 -52.36 16.74 -5.19
N PRO A 825 -51.95 15.79 -4.34
CA PRO A 825 -52.38 15.74 -2.95
C PRO A 825 -51.70 16.84 -2.12
N GLU A 826 -52.14 17.03 -0.88
CA GLU A 826 -51.70 18.14 -0.01
C GLU A 826 -50.19 18.11 0.28
N GLU A 827 -49.59 16.92 0.32
CA GLU A 827 -48.14 16.75 0.50
C GLU A 827 -47.31 17.35 -0.64
N LEU A 828 -47.92 17.59 -1.81
CA LEU A 828 -47.31 18.25 -2.97
C LEU A 828 -47.89 19.65 -3.22
N SER A 829 -48.45 20.30 -2.19
CA SER A 829 -48.95 21.68 -2.25
C SER A 829 -47.93 22.68 -2.81
N PHE A 830 -46.64 22.53 -2.46
CA PHE A 830 -45.56 23.36 -2.99
C PHE A 830 -45.45 23.26 -4.52
N VAL A 831 -45.58 22.05 -5.08
CA VAL A 831 -45.58 21.81 -6.54
C VAL A 831 -46.77 22.52 -7.19
N LYS A 832 -47.95 22.44 -6.56
CA LYS A 832 -49.18 23.07 -7.05
C LYS A 832 -49.07 24.60 -7.05
N GLN A 833 -48.55 25.19 -5.98
CA GLN A 833 -48.39 26.65 -5.84
C GLN A 833 -47.34 27.22 -6.79
N ASN A 834 -46.29 26.46 -7.10
CA ASN A 834 -45.19 26.88 -7.96
C ASN A 834 -45.23 26.27 -9.36
N SER A 835 -46.39 25.75 -9.76
CA SER A 835 -46.56 25.06 -11.04
C SER A 835 -46.30 25.98 -12.22
N HIS A 836 -45.57 25.46 -13.21
CA HIS A 836 -45.27 26.13 -14.46
C HIS A 836 -46.04 25.51 -15.64
N SER A 837 -46.08 24.17 -15.72
CA SER A 837 -46.84 23.45 -16.74
C SER A 837 -47.24 22.05 -16.25
N SER A 838 -48.33 21.50 -16.81
CA SER A 838 -48.83 20.16 -16.49
C SER A 838 -49.20 19.34 -17.75
N PRO A 839 -48.27 19.11 -18.69
CA PRO A 839 -48.55 18.35 -19.90
C PRO A 839 -49.02 16.90 -19.62
N LEU A 840 -50.08 16.51 -20.32
CA LEU A 840 -50.51 15.13 -20.47
C LEU A 840 -49.56 14.40 -21.42
N ARG A 841 -49.05 13.25 -20.99
CA ARG A 841 -48.13 12.40 -21.74
C ARG A 841 -48.75 11.04 -22.01
N ILE A 842 -48.94 10.70 -23.28
CA ILE A 842 -49.44 9.38 -23.70
C ILE A 842 -48.45 8.79 -24.70
N SER A 843 -48.03 7.55 -24.47
CA SER A 843 -46.98 6.92 -25.27
C SER A 843 -47.30 5.46 -25.60
N GLY A 844 -47.00 5.05 -26.83
CA GLY A 844 -46.82 3.65 -27.21
C GLY A 844 -45.40 3.16 -26.94
N PRO A 845 -44.90 2.14 -27.66
CA PRO A 845 -43.58 1.56 -27.44
C PRO A 845 -42.44 2.45 -27.96
N VAL A 846 -42.15 3.52 -27.23
CA VAL A 846 -41.06 4.47 -27.54
C VAL A 846 -40.13 4.71 -26.36
N ILE A 847 -38.89 5.08 -26.67
CA ILE A 847 -37.85 5.55 -25.78
C ILE A 847 -37.62 7.03 -26.06
N MET A 848 -37.80 7.86 -25.03
CA MET A 848 -37.50 9.29 -25.11
C MET A 848 -35.99 9.51 -25.19
N TRP A 849 -35.53 10.50 -25.96
CA TRP A 849 -34.12 10.91 -25.96
C TRP A 849 -33.64 11.24 -24.54
N LEU A 850 -32.36 10.99 -24.28
CA LEU A 850 -31.73 11.40 -23.03
C LEU A 850 -31.67 12.93 -22.97
N HIS A 851 -32.17 13.53 -21.90
CA HIS A 851 -32.14 14.99 -21.69
C HIS A 851 -32.10 15.35 -20.22
N TYR A 852 -31.80 16.61 -19.90
CA TYR A 852 -32.12 17.19 -18.60
C TYR A 852 -33.15 18.31 -18.76
N ASP A 853 -33.87 18.59 -17.67
CA ASP A 853 -34.78 19.73 -17.57
C ASP A 853 -34.20 20.76 -16.58
N THR A 854 -34.44 22.05 -16.84
CA THR A 854 -34.00 23.12 -15.93
C THR A 854 -34.98 23.31 -14.77
N LEU A 855 -36.27 23.03 -14.99
CA LEU A 855 -37.26 23.00 -13.93
C LEU A 855 -37.32 21.62 -13.27
N ALA A 856 -37.49 21.64 -11.95
CA ALA A 856 -37.89 20.47 -11.18
C ALA A 856 -39.25 19.97 -11.69
N ASN A 857 -39.46 18.66 -11.66
CA ASN A 857 -40.76 18.09 -12.04
C ASN A 857 -41.14 16.86 -11.25
N VAL A 858 -42.46 16.63 -11.18
CA VAL A 858 -43.04 15.36 -10.72
C VAL A 858 -43.79 14.69 -11.87
N LEU A 859 -43.44 13.45 -12.18
CA LEU A 859 -44.14 12.64 -13.17
C LEU A 859 -45.07 11.67 -12.44
N CYS A 860 -46.38 11.86 -12.61
CA CYS A 860 -47.41 10.99 -12.05
C CYS A 860 -47.76 9.92 -13.08
N GLN A 861 -47.41 8.66 -12.82
CA GLN A 861 -47.68 7.53 -13.69
C GLN A 861 -49.11 7.02 -13.45
N ILE A 862 -50.00 7.12 -14.45
CA ILE A 862 -51.44 6.88 -14.28
C ILE A 862 -51.84 5.51 -14.81
N GLN A 863 -51.42 5.17 -16.02
CA GLN A 863 -51.72 3.88 -16.67
C GLN A 863 -50.47 3.34 -17.35
N GLY A 864 -50.28 2.01 -17.31
CA GLY A 864 -49.12 1.34 -17.89
C GLY A 864 -47.86 1.50 -17.03
N GLU A 865 -46.75 0.96 -17.49
CA GLU A 865 -45.45 1.01 -16.80
C GLU A 865 -44.43 1.83 -17.60
N LYS A 866 -43.52 2.51 -16.91
CA LYS A 866 -42.38 3.21 -17.53
C LYS A 866 -41.08 2.85 -16.85
N GLU A 867 -40.10 2.42 -17.63
CA GLU A 867 -38.73 2.28 -17.16
C GLU A 867 -38.04 3.64 -17.29
N ILE A 868 -37.43 4.12 -16.20
CA ILE A 868 -36.68 5.37 -16.17
C ILE A 868 -35.23 5.11 -15.82
N LEU A 869 -34.33 5.79 -16.53
CA LEU A 869 -32.92 5.88 -16.19
C LEU A 869 -32.59 7.35 -15.87
N LEU A 870 -31.87 7.57 -14.78
CA LEU A 870 -31.43 8.89 -14.32
C LEU A 870 -29.92 8.91 -14.09
N PHE A 871 -29.28 10.05 -14.37
CA PHE A 871 -27.85 10.29 -14.15
C PHE A 871 -27.66 11.61 -13.42
N HIS A 872 -26.65 11.65 -12.55
CA HIS A 872 -26.38 12.81 -11.73
C HIS A 872 -25.91 13.99 -12.61
N PRO A 873 -26.25 15.26 -12.29
CA PRO A 873 -25.85 16.40 -13.11
C PRO A 873 -24.34 16.48 -13.42
N SER A 874 -23.48 16.07 -12.49
CA SER A 874 -22.02 16.01 -12.69
C SER A 874 -21.54 15.03 -13.77
N GLU A 875 -22.42 14.16 -14.26
CA GLU A 875 -22.14 13.11 -15.24
C GLU A 875 -22.40 13.55 -16.68
N PHE A 876 -22.89 14.78 -16.91
CA PHE A 876 -23.22 15.30 -18.24
C PHE A 876 -22.07 15.16 -19.27
N LYS A 877 -20.82 15.23 -18.81
CA LYS A 877 -19.60 15.10 -19.63
C LYS A 877 -19.46 13.76 -20.37
N TYR A 878 -20.18 12.72 -19.94
CA TYR A 878 -20.15 11.42 -20.59
C TYR A 878 -21.16 11.30 -21.74
N PHE A 879 -22.08 12.26 -21.89
CA PHE A 879 -23.25 12.11 -22.76
C PHE A 879 -23.28 13.02 -23.99
N ASP A 880 -22.17 13.67 -24.35
CA ASP A 880 -22.04 14.51 -25.55
C ASP A 880 -23.16 15.56 -25.72
N ILE A 881 -23.53 16.22 -24.62
CA ILE A 881 -24.51 17.32 -24.66
C ILE A 881 -23.81 18.60 -25.11
N LYS A 882 -24.19 19.11 -26.28
CA LYS A 882 -23.60 20.32 -26.86
C LYS A 882 -23.97 21.58 -26.05
N PRO A 883 -23.09 22.61 -25.99
CA PRO A 883 -23.40 23.87 -25.30
C PRO A 883 -24.71 24.52 -25.78
N GLY A 884 -25.59 24.86 -24.84
CA GLY A 884 -26.92 25.42 -25.12
C GLY A 884 -27.93 24.42 -25.68
N LYS A 885 -27.67 23.12 -25.56
CA LYS A 885 -28.61 22.04 -25.79
C LYS A 885 -28.84 21.30 -24.47
N SER A 886 -30.00 20.67 -24.35
CA SER A 886 -30.36 19.86 -23.19
C SER A 886 -30.51 18.37 -23.49
N SER A 887 -30.33 17.95 -24.75
CA SER A 887 -30.53 16.57 -25.20
C SER A 887 -29.27 15.94 -25.79
N SER A 888 -29.14 14.63 -25.59
CA SER A 888 -28.11 13.77 -26.17
C SER A 888 -28.71 12.83 -27.23
N SER A 889 -27.91 12.48 -28.24
CA SER A 889 -28.26 11.45 -29.23
C SER A 889 -27.98 10.02 -28.74
N ILE A 890 -27.36 9.85 -27.57
CA ILE A 890 -26.94 8.54 -27.08
C ILE A 890 -28.13 7.73 -26.55
N ASN A 891 -28.38 6.57 -27.15
CA ASN A 891 -29.35 5.59 -26.67
C ASN A 891 -28.78 4.76 -25.51
N VAL A 892 -28.84 5.30 -24.29
CA VAL A 892 -28.29 4.66 -23.10
C VAL A 892 -28.94 3.30 -22.77
N PHE A 893 -30.21 3.07 -23.11
CA PHE A 893 -30.87 1.77 -22.92
C PHE A 893 -30.21 0.65 -23.73
N GLU A 894 -29.74 0.96 -24.94
CA GLU A 894 -29.05 0.00 -25.80
C GLU A 894 -27.57 -0.14 -25.40
N SER A 895 -26.90 0.97 -25.07
CA SER A 895 -25.51 0.97 -24.62
C SER A 895 -25.30 0.18 -23.33
N ILE A 896 -26.24 0.28 -22.37
CA ILE A 896 -26.20 -0.47 -21.11
C ILE A 896 -26.42 -1.97 -21.34
N ARG A 897 -27.37 -2.35 -22.23
CA ARG A 897 -27.65 -3.76 -22.55
C ARG A 897 -26.52 -4.47 -23.30
N ARG A 898 -25.72 -3.74 -24.08
CA ARG A 898 -24.55 -4.27 -24.79
C ARG A 898 -23.29 -4.42 -23.92
N LEU A 899 -23.42 -4.29 -22.58
CA LEU A 899 -22.33 -4.45 -21.60
C LEU A 899 -21.15 -3.46 -21.76
N ASP A 900 -21.36 -2.32 -22.44
CA ASP A 900 -20.33 -1.26 -22.58
C ASP A 900 -20.23 -0.37 -21.32
N HIS A 901 -20.28 -0.99 -20.14
CA HIS A 901 -20.23 -0.32 -18.83
C HIS A 901 -18.89 0.37 -18.54
N LYS A 902 -17.91 0.24 -19.44
CA LYS A 902 -16.61 0.93 -19.34
C LYS A 902 -16.71 2.40 -19.77
N ARG A 903 -17.69 2.74 -20.63
CA ARG A 903 -17.79 4.08 -21.25
C ARG A 903 -18.76 5.02 -20.54
N PHE A 904 -19.79 4.50 -19.86
CA PHE A 904 -20.84 5.31 -19.25
C PHE A 904 -20.99 5.03 -17.75
N PRO A 905 -21.31 6.04 -16.92
CA PRO A 905 -21.68 5.82 -15.53
C PRO A 905 -22.92 4.91 -15.47
N ARG A 906 -23.13 4.17 -14.37
CA ARG A 906 -24.39 3.39 -14.27
C ARG A 906 -25.50 4.34 -13.81
N PRO A 907 -26.68 4.29 -14.44
CA PRO A 907 -27.81 5.10 -14.04
C PRO A 907 -28.41 4.67 -12.70
N TYR A 908 -29.22 5.57 -12.14
CA TYR A 908 -30.29 5.22 -11.22
C TYR A 908 -31.45 4.69 -12.04
N GLU A 909 -31.90 3.48 -11.75
CA GLU A 909 -32.93 2.79 -12.54
C GLU A 909 -34.19 2.57 -11.70
N ALA A 910 -35.36 2.75 -12.31
CA ALA A 910 -36.61 2.34 -11.71
C ALA A 910 -37.67 1.99 -12.75
N LEU A 911 -38.62 1.14 -12.33
CA LEU A 911 -39.86 0.88 -13.05
C LEU A 911 -40.99 1.61 -12.31
N LEU A 912 -41.64 2.55 -12.97
CA LEU A 912 -42.82 3.27 -12.48
C LEU A 912 -44.08 2.47 -12.82
N LYS A 913 -44.93 2.27 -11.81
CA LYS A 913 -46.22 1.58 -11.87
C LYS A 913 -47.37 2.60 -11.79
N PRO A 914 -48.61 2.23 -12.17
CA PRO A 914 -49.78 3.05 -11.94
C PRO A 914 -49.89 3.50 -10.46
N GLY A 915 -50.00 4.81 -10.24
CA GLY A 915 -50.03 5.45 -8.92
C GLY A 915 -48.68 5.96 -8.41
N ASP A 916 -47.55 5.57 -9.01
CA ASP A 916 -46.24 6.10 -8.62
C ASP A 916 -46.08 7.57 -9.07
N VAL A 917 -45.49 8.40 -8.21
CA VAL A 917 -45.10 9.77 -8.54
C VAL A 917 -43.60 9.92 -8.39
N ILE A 918 -42.85 10.14 -9.46
CA ILE A 918 -41.40 10.36 -9.37
C ILE A 918 -41.06 11.85 -9.34
N TYR A 919 -40.28 12.27 -8.35
CA TYR A 919 -39.62 13.56 -8.31
C TYR A 919 -38.30 13.50 -9.08
N ILE A 920 -38.15 14.38 -10.07
CA ILE A 920 -36.94 14.58 -10.86
C ILE A 920 -36.38 15.96 -10.52
N PRO A 921 -35.23 16.05 -9.84
CA PRO A 921 -34.62 17.34 -9.53
C PRO A 921 -34.08 18.02 -10.80
N PRO A 922 -33.86 19.35 -10.76
CA PRO A 922 -33.26 20.09 -11.88
C PRO A 922 -31.93 19.48 -12.34
N PHE A 923 -31.66 19.56 -13.64
CA PHE A 923 -30.40 19.15 -14.29
C PHE A 923 -30.09 17.65 -14.29
N TRP A 924 -30.89 16.81 -13.62
CA TRP A 924 -30.73 15.37 -13.69
C TRP A 924 -31.03 14.88 -15.10
N LEU A 925 -30.06 14.20 -15.71
CA LEU A 925 -30.26 13.64 -17.04
C LEU A 925 -31.15 12.41 -16.92
N HIS A 926 -32.15 12.29 -17.78
CA HIS A 926 -33.11 11.20 -17.73
C HIS A 926 -33.63 10.81 -19.10
N THR A 927 -34.06 9.55 -19.19
CA THR A 927 -34.76 8.98 -20.34
C THR A 927 -35.81 7.99 -19.83
N LEU A 928 -36.92 7.89 -20.54
CA LEU A 928 -38.01 6.98 -20.21
C LEU A 928 -38.31 6.05 -21.39
N SER A 929 -38.56 4.78 -21.08
CA SER A 929 -39.00 3.76 -22.03
C SER A 929 -40.36 3.20 -21.62
N SER A 930 -41.29 3.17 -22.57
CA SER A 930 -42.52 2.37 -22.46
C SER A 930 -42.35 1.15 -23.37
N LYS A 931 -42.37 -0.08 -22.83
CA LYS A 931 -42.11 -1.30 -23.63
C LYS A 931 -43.36 -2.07 -24.03
N LYS A 932 -44.46 -1.94 -23.28
CA LYS A 932 -45.69 -2.71 -23.49
C LYS A 932 -46.93 -1.84 -23.31
N GLY A 933 -47.82 -1.87 -24.30
CA GLY A 933 -49.12 -1.21 -24.25
C GLY A 933 -49.08 0.31 -24.21
N ILE A 934 -50.24 0.91 -23.97
CA ILE A 934 -50.41 2.34 -23.74
C ILE A 934 -49.87 2.73 -22.36
N SER A 935 -49.15 3.84 -22.29
CA SER A 935 -48.69 4.44 -21.04
C SER A 935 -49.16 5.88 -20.93
N VAL A 936 -49.85 6.22 -19.85
CA VAL A 936 -50.46 7.54 -19.59
C VAL A 936 -49.86 8.12 -18.32
N ALA A 937 -49.40 9.36 -18.39
CA ALA A 937 -48.84 10.09 -17.25
C ALA A 937 -49.16 11.59 -17.34
N VAL A 938 -49.20 12.26 -16.20
CA VAL A 938 -49.21 13.74 -16.12
C VAL A 938 -47.88 14.17 -15.54
N ASN A 939 -47.18 15.07 -16.25
CA ASN A 939 -45.90 15.60 -15.79
C ASN A 939 -46.08 17.04 -15.34
N VAL A 940 -45.85 17.34 -14.06
CA VAL A 940 -46.01 18.69 -13.53
C VAL A 940 -44.63 19.30 -13.29
N PHE A 941 -44.31 20.35 -14.05
CA PHE A 941 -43.10 21.14 -13.88
C PHE A 941 -43.37 22.30 -12.93
N PHE A 942 -42.42 22.61 -12.05
CA PHE A 942 -42.56 23.68 -11.08
C PHE A 942 -41.23 24.41 -10.84
N LYS A 943 -41.33 25.67 -10.39
CA LYS A 943 -40.16 26.48 -10.05
C LYS A 943 -39.74 26.21 -8.62
N ASN A 944 -38.50 25.76 -8.41
CA ASN A 944 -37.94 25.51 -7.09
C ASN A 944 -36.91 26.57 -6.66
N LEU A 945 -36.42 27.41 -7.58
CA LEU A 945 -35.50 28.51 -7.27
C LEU A 945 -36.25 29.84 -7.07
N SER A 946 -35.86 30.61 -6.06
CA SER A 946 -36.42 31.94 -5.81
C SER A 946 -35.93 33.01 -6.80
N LYS A 947 -34.73 32.82 -7.38
CA LYS A 947 -34.08 33.68 -8.38
C LYS A 947 -33.20 32.85 -9.31
N GLY A 948 -32.84 33.39 -10.47
CA GLY A 948 -31.85 32.80 -11.38
C GLY A 948 -32.41 32.22 -12.68
N TYR A 949 -33.74 32.04 -12.78
CA TYR A 949 -34.39 31.71 -14.05
C TYR A 949 -34.27 32.87 -15.04
N THR A 950 -34.24 32.53 -16.32
CA THR A 950 -34.10 33.51 -17.39
C THR A 950 -35.40 34.27 -17.63
N ASN A 951 -35.30 35.61 -17.74
CA ASN A 951 -36.43 36.46 -18.11
C ASN A 951 -36.85 36.20 -19.57
N GLY A 952 -38.16 36.20 -19.82
CA GLY A 952 -38.74 36.02 -21.15
C GLY A 952 -39.53 34.71 -21.27
N LYS A 953 -39.85 34.34 -22.51
CA LYS A 953 -40.72 33.21 -22.80
C LYS A 953 -39.98 31.89 -22.62
N ASP A 954 -40.48 31.03 -21.75
CA ASP A 954 -40.09 29.63 -21.64
C ASP A 954 -41.39 28.80 -21.52
N VAL A 955 -41.94 28.40 -22.66
CA VAL A 955 -43.20 27.67 -22.73
C VAL A 955 -43.02 26.21 -22.29
N TYR A 956 -41.80 25.69 -22.39
CA TYR A 956 -41.51 24.27 -22.21
C TYR A 956 -40.80 23.96 -20.89
N GLY A 957 -40.35 24.97 -20.14
CA GLY A 957 -39.64 24.81 -18.86
C GLY A 957 -38.18 24.37 -19.00
N ASN A 958 -37.60 24.47 -20.20
CA ASN A 958 -36.31 23.87 -20.54
C ASN A 958 -35.25 24.92 -20.90
N ARG A 959 -35.53 26.20 -20.64
CA ARG A 959 -34.54 27.26 -20.84
C ARG A 959 -33.53 27.22 -19.70
N ASP A 960 -32.24 27.23 -20.07
CA ASP A 960 -31.15 27.27 -19.09
C ASP A 960 -31.26 28.50 -18.17
N LEU A 961 -30.62 28.41 -17.00
CA LEU A 961 -30.57 29.51 -16.04
C LEU A 961 -29.89 30.75 -16.64
N TYR A 962 -30.31 31.92 -16.16
CA TYR A 962 -29.90 33.23 -16.68
C TYR A 962 -28.38 33.41 -16.67
N ALA A 963 -27.73 32.95 -15.59
CA ALA A 963 -26.29 33.03 -15.43
C ALA A 963 -25.57 32.31 -16.59
N TYR A 964 -25.99 31.09 -16.93
CA TYR A 964 -25.38 30.32 -18.00
C TYR A 964 -25.65 30.94 -19.38
N GLU A 965 -26.88 31.38 -19.67
CA GLU A 965 -27.17 32.04 -20.95
C GLU A 965 -26.36 33.32 -21.13
N LYS A 966 -26.27 34.15 -20.09
CA LYS A 966 -25.47 35.38 -20.12
C LYS A 966 -23.98 35.06 -20.32
N SER A 967 -23.43 34.12 -19.56
CA SER A 967 -22.03 33.71 -19.70
C SER A 967 -21.71 33.18 -21.09
N ARG A 968 -22.64 32.46 -21.75
CA ARG A 968 -22.46 32.03 -23.14
C ARG A 968 -22.38 33.21 -24.12
N GLN A 969 -23.22 34.23 -23.94
CA GLN A 969 -23.14 35.45 -24.75
C GLN A 969 -21.82 36.19 -24.52
N ASP A 970 -21.35 36.22 -23.27
CA ASP A 970 -20.09 36.86 -22.93
C ASP A 970 -18.88 36.09 -23.51
N ILE A 971 -18.92 34.75 -23.57
CA ILE A 971 -17.93 33.95 -24.31
C ILE A 971 -17.89 34.37 -25.78
N SER A 972 -19.04 34.55 -26.44
CA SER A 972 -19.06 35.02 -27.82
C SER A 972 -18.48 36.43 -27.99
N LYS A 973 -18.71 37.34 -27.04
CA LYS A 973 -18.10 38.68 -27.05
C LYS A 973 -16.59 38.63 -26.85
N ILE A 974 -16.12 37.79 -25.92
CA ILE A 974 -14.69 37.55 -25.71
C ILE A 974 -14.07 37.05 -27.01
N LEU A 975 -14.64 36.02 -27.63
CA LEU A 975 -14.14 35.48 -28.90
C LEU A 975 -14.08 36.55 -30.01
N ALA A 976 -15.12 37.38 -30.14
CA ALA A 976 -15.16 38.48 -31.11
C ALA A 976 -14.09 39.56 -30.83
N SER A 977 -13.79 39.83 -29.56
CA SER A 977 -12.77 40.83 -29.21
C SER A 977 -11.35 40.44 -29.67
N PHE A 978 -11.09 39.16 -29.93
CA PHE A 978 -9.83 38.66 -30.46
C PHE A 978 -9.81 38.47 -31.99
N ASP A 979 -10.87 38.84 -32.73
CA ASP A 979 -10.92 38.62 -34.18
C ASP A 979 -9.87 39.41 -34.98
N SER A 980 -9.41 40.55 -34.43
CA SER A 980 -8.35 41.37 -35.04
C SER A 980 -6.92 40.99 -34.59
N THR A 981 -6.78 39.98 -33.72
CA THR A 981 -5.50 39.54 -33.16
C THR A 981 -4.87 38.45 -34.04
N PRO A 982 -3.54 38.43 -34.25
CA PRO A 982 -2.86 37.34 -34.96
C PRO A 982 -3.18 35.97 -34.38
N SER A 983 -3.33 34.94 -35.23
CA SER A 983 -3.83 33.61 -34.83
C SER A 983 -3.09 32.99 -33.64
N VAL A 984 -1.76 33.02 -33.64
CA VAL A 984 -0.94 32.47 -32.55
C VAL A 984 -1.18 33.19 -31.22
N ALA A 985 -1.31 34.52 -31.25
CA ALA A 985 -1.57 35.31 -30.04
C ALA A 985 -3.02 35.15 -29.57
N ARG A 986 -3.98 35.09 -30.51
CA ARG A 986 -5.39 34.78 -30.24
C ARG A 986 -5.52 33.44 -29.52
N ASP A 987 -4.89 32.40 -30.04
CA ASP A 987 -4.94 31.06 -29.44
C ASP A 987 -4.27 31.06 -28.06
N PHE A 988 -3.09 31.67 -27.92
CA PHE A 988 -2.39 31.78 -26.64
C PHE A 988 -3.23 32.50 -25.57
N TYR A 989 -3.79 33.67 -25.88
CA TYR A 989 -4.57 34.44 -24.91
C TYR A 989 -5.92 33.81 -24.58
N LEU A 990 -6.58 33.16 -25.54
CA LEU A 990 -7.82 32.42 -25.27
C LEU A 990 -7.57 31.21 -24.37
N GLN A 991 -6.48 30.47 -24.58
CA GLN A 991 -6.09 29.37 -23.68
C GLN A 991 -5.76 29.89 -22.28
N ARG A 992 -5.10 31.05 -22.18
CA ARG A 992 -4.81 31.71 -20.90
C ARG A 992 -6.09 32.13 -20.16
N LEU A 993 -7.06 32.73 -20.85
CA LEU A 993 -8.36 33.08 -20.26
C LEU A 993 -9.14 31.86 -19.78
N ILE A 994 -9.06 30.73 -20.51
CA ILE A 994 -9.66 29.47 -20.08
C ILE A 994 -9.01 28.99 -18.77
N GLU A 995 -7.69 29.10 -18.66
CA GLU A 995 -6.96 28.70 -17.46
C GLU A 995 -7.26 29.62 -16.26
N GLU A 996 -7.28 30.93 -16.47
CA GLU A 996 -7.68 31.91 -15.44
C GLU A 996 -9.11 31.62 -14.95
N LEU A 997 -10.05 31.36 -15.86
CA LEU A 997 -11.42 31.00 -15.49
C LEU A 997 -11.49 29.69 -14.69
N LYS A 998 -10.68 28.67 -15.04
CA LYS A 998 -10.60 27.42 -14.26
C LYS A 998 -10.06 27.66 -12.86
N GLN A 999 -9.05 28.52 -12.71
CA GLN A 999 -8.46 28.85 -11.42
C GLN A 999 -9.45 29.58 -10.51
N GLU A 1000 -10.18 30.55 -11.04
CA GLU A 1000 -11.21 31.31 -10.29
C GLU A 1000 -12.37 30.40 -9.85
N VAL A 1001 -12.79 29.44 -10.69
CA VAL A 1001 -13.83 28.45 -10.32
C VAL A 1001 -13.37 27.54 -9.17
N LEU A 1002 -12.08 27.18 -9.13
CA LEU A 1002 -11.52 26.36 -8.04
C LEU A 1002 -11.38 27.15 -6.71
N GLN A 1003 -11.17 28.47 -6.78
CA GLN A 1003 -11.04 29.33 -5.60
C GLN A 1003 -12.40 29.72 -4.97
N SER A 1004 -13.46 29.75 -5.79
CA SER A 1004 -14.79 30.19 -5.35
C SER A 1004 -15.59 29.13 -4.55
N GLY A 1005 -15.06 27.91 -4.40
CA GLY A 1005 -15.55 26.94 -3.42
C GLY A 1005 -17.03 26.56 -3.54
N CYS A 1006 -17.55 26.42 -4.78
CA CYS A 1006 -18.84 25.78 -5.03
C CYS A 1006 -18.73 24.26 -5.11
#